data_AF-A0A3M4L6J9-F1
#
_entry.id   AF-A0A3M4L6J9-F1
#
_cell.length_a   1.000
_cell.length_b   1.000
_cell.length_c   1.000
_cell.angle_alpha   90.00
_cell.angle_beta   90.00
_cell.angle_gamma   90.00
#
_symmetry.space_group_name_H-M   'P 1'
#
loop_
_entity.id
_entity.type
_entity.pdbx_description
1 polymer ?
#
loop_
_entity_poly.entity_id
_entity_poly.type
_entity_poly.pdbx_seq_one_letter_code
_entity_poly.pdbx_strand_id
1 'polypeptide(L)'
;MAKTKFPPESEVVSWLQHLIEKEELLESIQGQEAITSLTNSVEQENFLPSFGIDYISRRASAEAAEHVLGRLSVLEIVSINTSISMTTGEVLRPDILCFNSETKTLVVFEVKRASETERQTVTELAGYEQELRNMLPFLGNFDVCFVVVAADWSTLLAHAVGSMNAWSGKQCLALKLTSDDSGFGLLAHLPEAWHLTGSTNLPVEALPSIDLYLAYKGIDDPERNLEETDSDGQNEGYERWPPKIVITAMDVIAREGDRAGSHGFMMLWREVNGFGRGRWCITLTAIDPYAMHAWCRDHGLSQRESEAASFLHNRRDDLLGQTPQTVYDIAKTAFPLLKEHFDPEFCGDYHWQLKVSQYRNRVVPTRFDFWGSLGQHAREFVCNPSVRNNYMPFVGLNQLDWTDPAVAMTLVANLSLGAPFPRGVIKCSDAFLVGRVLGDLAVAAFNAAPDREHAARIEPMVEWAQLEALRFAIEMKQMYDITEEVVTPMPMLSNDPAKRLQATEELAQWVRTDLISRRHPFHQACFDLGYRHALLFNLLSEQAIDRLSPEEPRAAAFIVRSILKGVLARAEDSQGQMFQSSGFLEFMAFLEPHLSSGIDLGDDEAVSVLIDAIDDKELLSGFCGAIVRGVDSVIPVVLHTTRPPFHVWIDWEWLKSGIKALFENGDHCPAVIFSQDGMVGAGRLEHPFRLVSPISDPDVEVYLVDESAARNMAIKMTWDEVKDFHAKRSQGY
;
A
#
# COMPACT_ATOMS: atom_id res chain seq x y z
N MET A 1 35.57 10.55 26.45
CA MET A 1 35.04 11.52 25.47
C MET A 1 34.68 12.79 26.22
N ALA A 2 35.24 13.93 25.83
CA ALA A 2 34.87 15.22 26.42
C ALA A 2 33.42 15.54 26.01
N LYS A 3 32.55 15.91 26.96
CA LYS A 3 31.19 16.37 26.65
C LYS A 3 31.29 17.62 25.79
N THR A 4 30.83 17.54 24.54
CA THR A 4 30.61 18.69 23.67
C THR A 4 29.75 19.70 24.42
N LYS A 5 30.26 20.93 24.58
CA LYS A 5 29.66 21.93 25.47
C LYS A 5 28.78 22.86 24.63
N PHE A 6 27.50 22.54 24.52
CA PHE A 6 26.51 23.38 23.84
C PHE A 6 26.26 24.70 24.60
N PRO A 7 25.92 25.80 23.89
CA PRO A 7 25.73 27.12 24.48
C PRO A 7 24.41 27.18 25.28
N PRO A 8 24.22 28.17 26.17
CA PRO A 8 22.93 28.44 26.82
C PRO A 8 21.82 28.76 25.81
N GLU A 9 20.57 28.42 26.14
CA GLU A 9 19.39 28.70 25.28
C GLU A 9 19.32 30.19 24.89
N SER A 10 19.57 31.10 25.84
CA SER A 10 19.61 32.55 25.59
C SER A 10 20.66 32.97 24.54
N GLU A 11 21.78 32.26 24.44
CA GLU A 11 22.82 32.54 23.46
C GLU A 11 22.40 32.04 22.08
N VAL A 12 21.75 30.87 21.99
CA VAL A 12 21.16 30.36 20.75
C VAL A 12 20.06 31.29 20.25
N VAL A 13 19.17 31.76 21.12
CA VAL A 13 18.10 32.70 20.75
C VAL A 13 18.68 34.02 20.23
N SER A 14 19.71 34.55 20.89
CA SER A 14 20.38 35.78 20.45
C SER A 14 21.09 35.58 19.09
N TRP A 15 21.63 34.39 18.85
CA TRP A 15 22.24 34.04 17.58
C TRP A 15 21.21 33.88 16.46
N LEU A 16 20.08 33.21 16.73
CA LEU A 16 18.96 33.10 15.79
C LEU A 16 18.38 34.47 15.44
N GLN A 17 18.19 35.35 16.43
CA GLN A 17 17.80 36.74 16.20
C GLN A 17 18.76 37.43 15.21
N HIS A 18 20.06 37.28 15.42
CA HIS A 18 21.05 37.91 14.55
C HIS A 18 20.99 37.39 13.10
N LEU A 19 20.79 36.08 12.93
CA LEU A 19 20.61 35.47 11.61
C LEU A 19 19.33 35.94 10.93
N ILE A 20 18.23 36.09 11.68
CA ILE A 20 16.96 36.60 11.17
C ILE A 20 17.09 38.06 10.72
N GLU A 21 17.67 38.93 11.56
CA GLU A 21 17.85 40.36 11.26
C GLU A 21 18.77 40.61 10.05
N LYS A 22 19.66 39.66 9.75
CA LYS A 22 20.55 39.70 8.58
C LYS A 22 20.02 38.95 7.36
N GLU A 23 18.87 38.30 7.47
CA GLU A 23 18.31 37.42 6.43
C GLU A 23 19.22 36.22 6.08
N GLU A 24 20.09 35.80 7.02
CA GLU A 24 21.05 34.70 6.85
C GLU A 24 20.55 33.37 7.44
N LEU A 25 19.38 33.35 8.09
CA LEU A 25 18.86 32.16 8.78
C LEU A 25 18.70 30.96 7.84
N LEU A 26 18.03 31.15 6.70
CA LEU A 26 17.78 30.06 5.77
C LEU A 26 19.10 29.47 5.25
N GLU A 27 20.06 30.31 4.87
CA GLU A 27 21.38 29.87 4.38
C GLU A 27 22.20 29.13 5.46
N SER A 28 21.97 29.43 6.74
CA SER A 28 22.66 28.77 7.85
C SER A 28 22.19 27.34 8.16
N ILE A 29 21.05 26.92 7.61
CA ILE A 29 20.48 25.59 7.85
C ILE A 29 21.07 24.59 6.86
N GLN A 30 21.80 23.60 7.36
CA GLN A 30 22.34 22.50 6.56
C GLN A 30 21.28 21.41 6.35
N GLY A 31 21.42 20.64 5.27
CA GLY A 31 20.54 19.50 4.97
C GLY A 31 19.23 19.84 4.25
N GLN A 32 19.05 21.08 3.80
CA GLN A 32 17.87 21.50 3.02
C GLN A 32 17.72 20.70 1.74
N GLU A 33 18.82 20.46 1.01
CA GLU A 33 18.81 19.71 -0.24
C GLU A 33 18.27 18.29 -0.06
N ALA A 34 18.56 17.64 1.07
CA ALA A 34 18.05 16.30 1.37
C ALA A 34 16.53 16.29 1.59
N ILE A 35 15.98 17.34 2.21
CA ILE A 35 14.53 17.50 2.39
C ILE A 35 13.86 17.73 1.05
N THR A 36 14.33 18.73 0.28
CA THR A 36 13.82 19.05 -1.05
C THR A 36 13.95 17.86 -2.01
N SER A 37 15.00 17.05 -1.83
CA SER A 37 15.16 15.80 -2.57
C SER A 37 14.09 14.77 -2.26
N LEU A 38 13.71 14.63 -0.99
CA LEU A 38 12.69 13.69 -0.58
C LEU A 38 11.30 14.11 -1.08
N THR A 39 10.96 15.38 -0.97
CA THR A 39 9.66 15.90 -1.43
C THR A 39 9.55 15.88 -2.95
N ASN A 40 10.61 16.31 -3.67
CA ASN A 40 10.64 16.25 -5.13
C ASN A 40 10.68 14.82 -5.70
N SER A 41 11.10 13.83 -4.92
CA SER A 41 11.10 12.42 -5.37
C SER A 41 9.72 11.95 -5.84
N VAL A 42 8.66 12.48 -5.23
CA VAL A 42 7.27 12.14 -5.53
C VAL A 42 6.82 12.72 -6.89
N GLU A 43 7.44 13.80 -7.35
CA GLU A 43 7.14 14.46 -8.63
C GLU A 43 8.01 13.95 -9.78
N GLN A 44 8.91 12.98 -9.53
CA GLN A 44 9.83 12.49 -10.56
C GLN A 44 9.10 11.82 -11.71
N GLU A 45 9.48 12.21 -12.91
CA GLU A 45 9.22 11.47 -14.13
C GLU A 45 9.82 10.07 -13.93
N ASN A 46 8.97 9.05 -13.89
CA ASN A 46 9.24 7.63 -13.61
C ASN A 46 9.16 7.13 -12.15
N PHE A 47 8.75 7.95 -11.18
CA PHE A 47 8.40 7.46 -9.83
C PHE A 47 6.90 7.12 -9.73
N LEU A 48 6.57 5.95 -9.18
CA LEU A 48 5.20 5.54 -8.87
C LEU A 48 4.94 5.63 -7.37
N PRO A 49 3.96 6.44 -6.92
CA PRO A 49 3.62 6.52 -5.50
C PRO A 49 3.12 5.17 -4.98
N SER A 50 3.78 4.63 -3.95
CA SER A 50 3.33 3.44 -3.22
C SER A 50 2.76 3.83 -1.84
N PHE A 51 1.70 3.15 -1.41
CA PHE A 51 1.23 3.27 -0.03
C PHE A 51 2.15 2.45 0.89
N GLY A 52 3.10 3.11 1.54
CA GLY A 52 3.93 2.49 2.57
C GLY A 52 3.59 3.12 3.91
N ILE A 53 3.07 2.32 4.85
CA ILE A 53 2.69 2.78 6.20
C ILE A 53 3.88 3.56 6.79
N ASP A 54 5.02 2.90 6.94
CA ASP A 54 6.23 3.47 7.51
C ASP A 54 6.71 4.74 6.77
N TYR A 55 6.45 4.85 5.46
CA TYR A 55 6.83 6.02 4.66
C TYR A 55 5.94 7.25 4.92
N ILE A 56 4.67 7.08 5.31
CA ILE A 56 3.72 8.19 5.52
C ILE A 56 4.27 9.17 6.55
N SER A 57 4.76 8.68 7.69
CA SER A 57 5.30 9.55 8.73
C SER A 57 6.57 10.27 8.27
N ARG A 58 7.48 9.54 7.63
CA ARG A 58 8.76 10.08 7.15
C ARG A 58 8.54 11.20 6.14
N ARG A 59 7.58 10.99 5.24
CA ARG A 59 7.17 11.96 4.21
C ARG A 59 6.47 13.17 4.82
N ALA A 60 5.52 12.98 5.74
CA ALA A 60 4.83 14.10 6.37
C ALA A 60 5.79 15.04 7.11
N SER A 61 6.82 14.50 7.78
CA SER A 61 7.87 15.31 8.39
C SER A 61 8.71 16.08 7.36
N ALA A 62 8.98 15.51 6.18
CA ALA A 62 9.72 16.18 5.13
C ALA A 62 8.90 17.27 4.44
N GLU A 63 7.63 17.00 4.12
CA GLU A 63 6.69 17.99 3.57
C GLU A 63 6.51 19.17 4.53
N ALA A 64 6.35 18.90 5.83
CA ALA A 64 6.27 19.94 6.85
C ALA A 64 7.56 20.76 6.95
N ALA A 65 8.72 20.09 6.93
CA ALA A 65 10.02 20.76 6.96
C ALA A 65 10.25 21.64 5.73
N GLU A 66 9.96 21.14 4.51
CA GLU A 66 10.05 21.91 3.27
C GLU A 66 9.11 23.11 3.29
N HIS A 67 7.88 22.90 3.75
CA HIS A 67 6.90 23.98 3.89
C HIS A 67 7.48 25.10 4.76
N VAL A 68 7.95 24.78 5.97
CA VAL A 68 8.51 25.77 6.89
C VAL A 68 9.76 26.44 6.31
N LEU A 69 10.69 25.68 5.73
CA LEU A 69 11.92 26.22 5.10
C LEU A 69 11.59 27.28 4.05
N GLY A 70 10.59 27.02 3.19
CA GLY A 70 10.12 27.97 2.18
C GLY A 70 9.50 29.26 2.73
N ARG A 71 9.37 29.40 4.06
CA ARG A 71 8.80 30.57 4.76
C ARG A 71 9.78 31.23 5.72
N LEU A 72 11.04 30.80 5.77
CA LEU A 72 12.08 31.40 6.63
C LEU A 72 12.81 32.58 5.97
N SER A 73 12.47 32.96 4.74
CA SER A 73 12.94 34.19 4.11
C SER A 73 12.16 35.41 4.61
N VAL A 74 12.80 36.59 4.68
CA VAL A 74 12.13 37.88 4.97
C VAL A 74 11.27 37.84 6.24
N LEU A 75 11.88 37.43 7.36
CA LEU A 75 11.20 37.34 8.65
C LEU A 75 11.27 38.66 9.42
N GLU A 76 10.11 39.18 9.80
CA GLU A 76 9.98 40.32 10.71
C GLU A 76 9.78 39.81 12.15
N ILE A 77 10.67 40.19 13.07
CA ILE A 77 10.55 39.79 14.48
C ILE A 77 9.40 40.58 15.15
N VAL A 78 8.41 39.84 15.65
CA VAL A 78 7.27 40.39 16.41
C VAL A 78 7.59 40.43 17.90
N SER A 79 8.16 39.36 18.45
CA SER A 79 8.56 39.27 19.85
C SER A 79 9.73 38.33 20.07
N ILE A 80 10.50 38.59 21.13
CA ILE A 80 11.58 37.72 21.62
C ILE A 80 11.42 37.59 23.13
N ASN A 81 11.19 36.37 23.63
CA ASN A 81 11.06 36.10 25.07
C ASN A 81 10.03 37.00 25.80
N THR A 82 9.03 37.53 25.09
CA THR A 82 7.95 38.34 25.67
C THR A 82 6.62 37.61 25.60
N SER A 83 5.73 37.91 26.56
CA SER A 83 4.43 37.23 26.62
C SER A 83 3.59 37.67 25.43
N ILE A 84 3.02 36.71 24.71
CA ILE A 84 2.05 36.97 23.64
C ILE A 84 0.61 36.91 24.15
N SER A 85 0.35 36.56 25.41
CA SER A 85 -1.03 36.52 25.93
C SER A 85 -1.71 37.89 25.93
N MET A 86 -2.92 37.94 25.39
CA MET A 86 -3.84 39.07 25.49
C MET A 86 -4.51 39.17 26.86
N THR A 87 -4.44 38.11 27.68
CA THR A 87 -5.08 38.05 29.00
C THR A 87 -4.11 38.48 30.09
N THR A 88 -4.53 39.45 30.93
CA THR A 88 -3.72 39.90 32.04
C THR A 88 -3.51 38.79 33.07
N GLY A 89 -2.24 38.53 33.42
CA GLY A 89 -1.85 37.52 34.41
C GLY A 89 -1.42 36.18 33.82
N GLU A 90 -1.64 35.97 32.52
CA GLU A 90 -1.14 34.80 31.79
C GLU A 90 0.25 35.08 31.18
N VAL A 91 1.08 34.04 31.09
CA VAL A 91 2.45 34.14 30.57
C VAL A 91 2.67 33.03 29.54
N LEU A 92 2.70 33.41 28.27
CA LEU A 92 3.00 32.55 27.13
C LEU A 92 4.13 33.19 26.34
N ARG A 93 5.36 32.69 26.49
CA ARG A 93 6.57 33.34 25.97
C ARG A 93 7.29 32.43 24.97
N PRO A 94 6.96 32.49 23.67
CA PRO A 94 7.79 31.88 22.66
C PRO A 94 9.19 32.51 22.70
N ASP A 95 10.22 31.72 22.36
CA ASP A 95 11.59 32.23 22.30
C ASP A 95 11.69 33.35 21.26
N ILE A 96 11.15 33.11 20.06
CA ILE A 96 11.01 34.11 19.00
C ILE A 96 9.67 33.90 18.29
N LEU A 97 8.91 34.97 18.08
CA LEU A 97 7.79 35.02 17.16
C LEU A 97 8.15 35.93 15.99
N CYS A 98 8.04 35.41 14.78
CA CYS A 98 8.25 36.14 13.55
C CYS A 98 6.98 36.16 12.69
N PHE A 99 6.92 37.12 11.79
CA PHE A 99 5.94 37.21 10.72
C PHE A 99 6.66 37.30 9.38
N ASN A 100 6.30 36.43 8.44
CA ASN A 100 6.73 36.54 7.06
C ASN A 100 5.69 37.35 6.29
N SER A 101 6.06 38.55 5.84
CA SER A 101 5.11 39.45 5.18
C SER A 101 4.78 39.06 3.72
N GLU A 102 5.63 38.28 3.06
CA GLU A 102 5.39 37.78 1.70
C GLU A 102 4.38 36.63 1.69
N THR A 103 4.58 35.65 2.56
CA THR A 103 3.71 34.46 2.66
C THR A 103 2.53 34.67 3.60
N LYS A 104 2.55 35.74 4.42
CA LYS A 104 1.60 36.04 5.49
C LYS A 104 1.50 34.94 6.55
N THR A 105 2.63 34.31 6.86
CA THR A 105 2.71 33.22 7.85
C THR A 105 3.38 33.69 9.14
N LEU A 106 2.90 33.19 10.28
CA LEU A 106 3.56 33.34 11.57
C LEU A 106 4.56 32.21 11.77
N VAL A 107 5.75 32.51 12.27
CA VAL A 107 6.79 31.52 12.55
C VAL A 107 7.17 31.59 14.02
N VAL A 108 6.97 30.49 14.74
CA VAL A 108 7.23 30.37 16.18
C VAL A 108 8.48 29.52 16.37
N PHE A 109 9.51 30.09 17.00
CA PHE A 109 10.74 29.39 17.35
C PHE A 109 10.70 28.98 18.82
N GLU A 110 11.18 27.77 19.08
CA GLU A 110 11.36 27.22 20.41
C GLU A 110 12.70 26.46 20.49
N VAL A 111 13.53 26.78 21.47
CA VAL A 111 14.90 26.27 21.63
C VAL A 111 14.99 25.39 22.86
N LYS A 112 15.47 24.15 22.70
CA LYS A 112 15.61 23.16 23.78
C LYS A 112 17.05 22.66 23.92
N ARG A 113 17.63 22.80 25.11
CA ARG A 113 18.99 22.30 25.40
C ARG A 113 19.04 21.04 26.27
N ALA A 114 18.05 20.83 27.13
CA ALA A 114 18.09 19.78 28.15
C ALA A 114 16.92 18.79 28.01
N SER A 115 17.20 17.51 28.19
CA SER A 115 16.20 16.43 28.10
C SER A 115 15.04 16.54 29.11
N GLU A 116 15.20 17.36 30.15
CA GLU A 116 14.19 17.53 31.21
C GLU A 116 13.06 18.51 30.81
N THR A 117 13.31 19.47 29.90
CA THR A 117 12.33 20.49 29.47
C THR A 117 11.53 20.10 28.23
N GLU A 118 11.89 19.00 27.57
CA GLU A 118 11.24 18.49 26.36
C GLU A 118 9.77 18.05 26.58
N ARG A 119 9.41 17.69 27.81
CA ARG A 119 8.03 17.28 28.17
C ARG A 119 7.00 18.41 28.00
N GLN A 120 7.46 19.67 27.93
CA GLN A 120 6.59 20.84 27.86
C GLN A 120 6.45 21.40 26.44
N THR A 121 7.33 21.00 25.50
CA THR A 121 7.44 21.65 24.18
C THR A 121 6.13 21.65 23.41
N VAL A 122 5.46 20.49 23.27
CA VAL A 122 4.19 20.42 22.53
C VAL A 122 3.09 21.25 23.20
N THR A 123 3.05 21.24 24.53
CA THR A 123 2.07 21.99 25.30
C THR A 123 2.30 23.50 25.15
N GLU A 124 3.55 23.93 25.12
CA GLU A 124 3.94 25.32 24.86
C GLU A 124 3.54 25.74 23.45
N LEU A 125 3.93 24.97 22.42
CA LEU A 125 3.58 25.26 21.02
C LEU A 125 2.06 25.34 20.81
N ALA A 126 1.30 24.41 21.40
CA ALA A 126 -0.17 24.43 21.34
C ALA A 126 -0.76 25.64 22.07
N GLY A 127 -0.18 26.03 23.21
CA GLY A 127 -0.57 27.24 23.95
C GLY A 127 -0.30 28.50 23.13
N TYR A 128 0.85 28.58 22.47
CA TYR A 128 1.19 29.71 21.59
C TYR A 128 0.24 29.77 20.39
N GLU A 129 -0.03 28.64 19.74
CA GLU A 129 -0.97 28.58 18.63
C GLU A 129 -2.37 29.06 19.03
N GLN A 130 -2.86 28.62 20.20
CA GLN A 130 -4.17 29.05 20.69
C GLN A 130 -4.21 30.55 20.92
N GLU A 131 -3.14 31.14 21.45
CA GLU A 131 -3.08 32.58 21.67
C GLU A 131 -3.02 33.37 20.36
N LEU A 132 -2.28 32.87 19.36
CA LEU A 132 -2.30 33.43 18.02
C LEU A 132 -3.70 33.33 17.38
N ARG A 133 -4.44 32.24 17.59
CA ARG A 133 -5.84 32.09 17.15
C ARG A 133 -6.81 33.01 17.87
N ASN A 134 -6.52 33.37 19.13
CA ASN A 134 -7.30 34.38 19.86
C ASN A 134 -7.13 35.77 19.19
N MET A 135 -5.92 36.08 18.71
CA MET A 135 -5.65 37.32 17.97
C MET A 135 -6.20 37.30 16.54
N LEU A 136 -6.07 36.15 15.86
CA LEU A 136 -6.43 35.94 14.46
C LEU A 136 -7.36 34.73 14.34
N PRO A 137 -8.69 34.92 14.51
CA PRO A 137 -9.66 33.85 14.32
C PRO A 137 -9.57 33.26 12.91
N PHE A 138 -9.75 31.93 12.81
CA PHE A 138 -9.66 31.16 11.57
C PHE A 138 -8.26 30.97 10.97
N LEU A 139 -7.18 31.21 11.72
CA LEU A 139 -5.83 30.77 11.34
C LEU A 139 -5.83 29.29 10.96
N GLY A 140 -5.42 28.99 9.73
CA GLY A 140 -5.23 27.63 9.25
C GLY A 140 -3.93 27.02 9.78
N ASN A 141 -3.83 25.69 9.71
CA ASN A 141 -2.63 24.98 10.16
C ASN A 141 -1.37 25.34 9.34
N PHE A 142 -1.53 25.82 8.09
CA PHE A 142 -0.42 26.26 7.23
C PHE A 142 -0.05 27.74 7.43
N ASP A 143 -0.85 28.50 8.18
CA ASP A 143 -0.59 29.91 8.46
C ASP A 143 0.33 30.10 9.70
N VAL A 144 0.53 29.03 10.47
CA VAL A 144 1.42 28.99 11.65
C VAL A 144 2.46 27.89 11.44
N CYS A 145 3.73 28.30 11.35
CA CYS A 145 4.88 27.44 11.24
C CYS A 145 5.61 27.37 12.57
N PHE A 146 6.09 26.18 12.94
CA PHE A 146 6.91 25.96 14.13
C PHE A 146 8.34 25.61 13.73
N VAL A 147 9.31 26.15 14.47
CA VAL A 147 10.73 25.79 14.35
C VAL A 147 11.23 25.38 15.72
N VAL A 148 11.52 24.09 15.88
CA VAL A 148 12.07 23.56 17.12
C VAL A 148 13.57 23.31 16.94
N VAL A 149 14.38 24.02 17.71
CA VAL A 149 15.84 23.86 17.70
C VAL A 149 16.26 23.09 18.95
N ALA A 150 16.85 21.91 18.78
CA ALA A 150 17.27 21.09 19.91
C ALA A 150 18.72 20.63 19.81
N ALA A 151 19.44 20.63 20.95
CA ALA A 151 20.79 20.07 21.03
C ALA A 151 20.78 18.53 21.03
N ASP A 152 19.74 17.95 21.64
CA ASP A 152 19.47 16.52 21.63
C ASP A 152 18.01 16.29 21.24
N TRP A 153 17.78 15.24 20.45
CA TRP A 153 16.44 14.87 19.98
C TRP A 153 16.03 13.59 20.69
N SER A 154 15.54 13.73 21.93
CA SER A 154 15.06 12.57 22.67
C SER A 154 13.87 11.90 21.99
N THR A 155 13.60 10.65 22.35
CA THR A 155 12.44 9.90 21.86
C THR A 155 11.13 10.66 22.06
N LEU A 156 10.97 11.37 23.18
CA LEU A 156 9.73 12.09 23.44
C LEU A 156 9.57 13.30 22.51
N LEU A 157 10.62 14.10 22.34
CA LEU A 157 10.59 15.28 21.47
C LEU A 157 10.44 14.88 19.99
N ALA A 158 11.15 13.83 19.56
CA ALA A 158 11.03 13.30 18.21
C ALA A 158 9.61 12.78 17.93
N HIS A 159 9.05 11.94 18.81
CA HIS A 159 7.67 11.44 18.63
C HIS A 159 6.63 12.56 18.68
N ALA A 160 6.85 13.58 19.52
CA ALA A 160 6.00 14.75 19.61
C ALA A 160 5.94 15.53 18.29
N VAL A 161 7.09 15.93 17.76
CA VAL A 161 7.15 16.69 16.49
C VAL A 161 6.71 15.82 15.32
N GLY A 162 7.12 14.54 15.27
CA GLY A 162 6.66 13.58 14.28
C GLY A 162 5.13 13.45 14.28
N SER A 163 4.50 13.37 15.45
CA SER A 163 3.04 13.30 15.60
C SER A 163 2.33 14.60 15.17
N MET A 164 2.92 15.76 15.49
CA MET A 164 2.41 17.06 15.03
C MET A 164 2.38 17.13 13.49
N ASN A 165 3.45 16.68 12.84
CA ASN A 165 3.57 16.69 11.39
C ASN A 165 2.65 15.63 10.74
N ALA A 166 2.72 14.37 11.19
CA ALA A 166 2.03 13.24 10.54
C ALA A 166 0.52 13.18 10.82
N TRP A 167 0.09 13.50 12.04
CA TRP A 167 -1.31 13.23 12.48
C TRP A 167 -2.12 14.49 12.76
N SER A 168 -1.45 15.58 13.15
CA SER A 168 -2.14 16.85 13.46
C SER A 168 -2.12 17.84 12.29
N GLY A 169 -1.43 17.51 11.19
CA GLY A 169 -1.28 18.37 10.01
C GLY A 169 -0.60 19.71 10.31
N LYS A 170 0.24 19.77 11.36
CA LYS A 170 1.00 20.96 11.75
C LYS A 170 2.28 21.04 10.94
N GLN A 171 2.78 22.26 10.77
CA GLN A 171 3.99 22.52 9.99
C GLN A 171 5.15 22.80 10.95
N CYS A 172 5.91 21.78 11.32
CA CYS A 172 7.04 21.91 12.24
C CYS A 172 8.37 21.49 11.58
N LEU A 173 9.32 22.41 11.54
CA LEU A 173 10.71 22.16 11.19
C LEU A 173 11.50 21.79 12.45
N ALA A 174 12.10 20.60 12.43
CA ALA A 174 13.00 20.13 13.46
C ALA A 174 14.44 20.46 13.06
N LEU A 175 15.15 21.22 13.91
CA LEU A 175 16.55 21.57 13.72
C LEU A 175 17.40 20.99 14.85
N LYS A 176 18.50 20.34 14.49
CA LYS A 176 19.53 19.90 15.42
C LYS A 176 20.62 20.95 15.53
N LEU A 177 20.92 21.37 16.75
CA LEU A 177 22.05 22.24 17.03
C LEU A 177 23.34 21.42 16.91
N THR A 178 24.22 21.87 16.02
CA THR A 178 25.55 21.30 15.83
C THR A 178 26.59 22.26 16.39
N SER A 179 27.74 21.72 16.82
CA SER A 179 28.88 22.53 17.24
C SER A 179 30.13 21.99 16.58
N ASP A 180 30.89 22.86 15.94
CA ASP A 180 32.20 22.55 15.36
C ASP A 180 33.26 23.53 15.89
N ASP A 181 34.49 23.40 15.39
CA ASP A 181 35.61 24.27 15.79
C ASP A 181 35.41 25.73 15.36
N SER A 182 34.45 26.02 14.47
CA SER A 182 34.10 27.36 13.98
C SER A 182 32.88 28.00 14.66
N GLY A 183 32.11 27.25 15.46
CA GLY A 183 30.97 27.77 16.22
C GLY A 183 29.79 26.81 16.31
N PHE A 184 28.58 27.36 16.22
CA PHE A 184 27.33 26.61 16.22
C PHE A 184 26.68 26.66 14.84
N GLY A 185 25.99 25.57 14.46
CA GLY A 185 25.27 25.45 13.20
C GLY A 185 23.93 24.76 13.36
N LEU A 186 23.07 24.88 12.35
CA LEU A 186 21.77 24.22 12.31
C LEU A 186 21.79 23.12 11.25
N LEU A 187 21.34 21.93 11.62
CA LEU A 187 21.12 20.82 10.70
C LEU A 187 19.65 20.44 10.71
N ALA A 188 19.02 20.37 9.55
CA ALA A 188 17.65 19.89 9.45
C ALA A 188 17.56 18.42 9.89
N HIS A 189 16.61 18.13 10.77
CA HIS A 189 16.34 16.81 11.32
C HIS A 189 14.91 16.41 10.95
N LEU A 190 14.72 15.13 10.62
CA LEU A 190 13.40 14.63 10.23
C LEU A 190 12.94 13.59 11.25
N PRO A 191 12.07 13.99 12.20
CA PRO A 191 11.59 13.09 13.23
C PRO A 191 10.57 12.10 12.67
N GLU A 192 10.60 10.88 13.19
CA GLU A 192 9.64 9.82 12.87
C GLU A 192 8.56 9.73 13.95
N ALA A 193 7.30 9.54 13.54
CA ALA A 193 6.15 9.51 14.43
C ALA A 193 5.91 8.13 15.07
N TRP A 194 6.54 7.07 14.55
CA TRP A 194 6.44 5.73 15.09
C TRP A 194 7.66 4.87 14.77
N HIS A 195 7.69 3.68 15.37
CA HIS A 195 8.64 2.63 15.01
C HIS A 195 8.25 1.97 13.69
N LEU A 196 9.25 1.61 12.88
CA LEU A 196 9.06 0.83 11.66
C LEU A 196 8.28 -0.45 11.96
N THR A 197 7.17 -0.63 11.25
CA THR A 197 6.34 -1.83 11.33
C THR A 197 6.95 -2.97 10.53
N GLY A 198 7.68 -2.64 9.46
CA GLY A 198 8.16 -3.60 8.46
C GLY A 198 7.06 -4.09 7.52
N SER A 199 5.86 -3.48 7.58
CA SER A 199 4.76 -3.82 6.71
C SER A 199 4.83 -3.07 5.39
N THR A 200 4.77 -3.80 4.28
CA THR A 200 4.66 -3.19 2.94
C THR A 200 3.22 -2.93 2.53
N ASN A 201 2.26 -3.69 3.10
CA ASN A 201 0.82 -3.62 2.79
C ASN A 201 0.00 -3.60 4.09
N LEU A 202 -1.30 -3.32 3.99
CA LEU A 202 -2.26 -3.55 5.07
C LEU A 202 -2.62 -5.05 5.13
N PRO A 203 -2.67 -5.67 6.31
CA PRO A 203 -3.23 -7.01 6.44
C PRO A 203 -4.72 -6.99 6.08
N VAL A 204 -5.22 -8.10 5.57
CA VAL A 204 -6.60 -8.22 5.08
C VAL A 204 -7.61 -7.90 6.20
N GLU A 205 -7.29 -8.28 7.42
CA GLU A 205 -8.08 -8.06 8.62
C GLU A 205 -8.13 -6.58 9.04
N ALA A 206 -7.17 -5.75 8.60
CA ALA A 206 -7.15 -4.31 8.91
C ALA A 206 -8.08 -3.48 8.04
N LEU A 207 -8.88 -4.11 7.19
CA LEU A 207 -9.89 -3.46 6.36
C LEU A 207 -11.30 -3.97 6.71
N PRO A 208 -11.79 -3.78 7.95
CA PRO A 208 -13.19 -4.04 8.27
C PRO A 208 -14.09 -3.11 7.47
N SER A 209 -15.24 -3.65 7.06
CA SER A 209 -16.15 -2.96 6.17
C SER A 209 -17.60 -3.16 6.57
N ILE A 210 -18.41 -2.12 6.38
CA ILE A 210 -19.87 -2.13 6.62
C ILE A 210 -20.62 -1.70 5.37
N ASP A 211 -21.83 -2.21 5.20
CA ASP A 211 -22.74 -1.81 4.13
C ASP A 211 -23.82 -0.88 4.65
N LEU A 212 -23.97 0.27 4.01
CA LEU A 212 -25.09 1.20 4.19
C LEU A 212 -26.06 1.02 3.03
N TYR A 213 -27.09 0.20 3.23
CA TYR A 213 -28.15 -0.02 2.24
C TYR A 213 -29.11 1.17 2.21
N LEU A 214 -29.50 1.58 1.00
CA LEU A 214 -30.39 2.70 0.76
C LEU A 214 -31.70 2.20 0.15
N ALA A 215 -32.60 1.71 1.01
CA ALA A 215 -33.96 1.34 0.61
C ALA A 215 -34.77 2.60 0.34
N TYR A 216 -35.54 2.64 -0.76
CA TYR A 216 -36.41 3.79 -1.03
C TYR A 216 -37.56 3.84 -0.03
N LYS A 217 -37.90 5.05 0.44
CA LYS A 217 -39.02 5.23 1.36
C LYS A 217 -40.34 4.74 0.78
N GLY A 218 -41.04 3.92 1.57
CA GLY A 218 -42.34 3.36 1.19
C GLY A 218 -42.27 2.19 0.21
N ILE A 219 -41.08 1.58 0.01
CA ILE A 219 -40.95 0.36 -0.81
C ILE A 219 -41.75 -0.82 -0.24
N ASP A 220 -41.92 -0.85 1.09
CA ASP A 220 -42.69 -1.87 1.81
C ASP A 220 -44.17 -1.47 2.02
N ASP A 221 -44.64 -0.35 1.44
CA ASP A 221 -46.02 0.11 1.60
C ASP A 221 -46.95 -0.60 0.59
N PRO A 222 -47.83 -1.52 1.03
CA PRO A 222 -48.71 -2.26 0.13
C PRO A 222 -49.76 -1.38 -0.57
N GLU A 223 -50.05 -0.16 -0.07
CA GLU A 223 -51.04 0.74 -0.67
C GLU A 223 -50.50 1.58 -1.85
N ARG A 224 -49.17 1.71 -2.00
CA ARG A 224 -48.54 2.44 -3.11
C ARG A 224 -48.37 1.63 -4.40
N ASN A 225 -48.64 0.33 -4.37
CA ASN A 225 -48.29 -0.60 -5.44
C ASN A 225 -49.24 -0.65 -6.66
N LEU A 226 -50.10 0.36 -6.90
CA LEU A 226 -51.07 0.26 -8.00
C LEU A 226 -51.30 1.48 -8.91
N GLU A 227 -50.77 2.69 -8.64
CA GLU A 227 -51.14 3.84 -9.49
C GLU A 227 -50.03 4.83 -9.92
N GLU A 228 -48.76 4.71 -9.51
CA GLU A 228 -47.74 5.73 -9.88
C GLU A 228 -46.36 5.24 -10.38
N THR A 229 -46.12 3.95 -10.62
CA THR A 229 -44.80 3.47 -11.11
C THR A 229 -44.71 3.16 -12.61
N ASP A 230 -45.81 3.22 -13.37
CA ASP A 230 -45.84 2.79 -14.79
C ASP A 230 -45.90 3.91 -15.84
N SER A 231 -45.69 5.18 -15.48
CA SER A 231 -45.62 6.29 -16.45
C SER A 231 -44.20 6.75 -16.83
N ASP A 232 -43.15 6.16 -16.24
CA ASP A 232 -41.74 6.35 -16.65
C ASP A 232 -41.08 5.08 -17.23
N GLY A 233 -41.89 4.08 -17.60
CA GLY A 233 -41.48 2.80 -18.18
C GLY A 233 -40.89 2.85 -19.61
N GLN A 234 -40.27 3.95 -20.03
CA GLN A 234 -39.59 4.07 -21.34
C GLN A 234 -38.22 4.77 -21.27
N ASN A 235 -37.61 4.87 -20.09
CA ASN A 235 -36.29 5.49 -19.93
C ASN A 235 -35.29 4.53 -19.27
N GLU A 236 -35.02 3.39 -19.92
CA GLU A 236 -33.96 2.42 -19.53
C GLU A 236 -32.58 3.07 -19.30
N GLY A 237 -32.34 4.30 -19.77
CA GLY A 237 -31.09 5.04 -19.61
C GLY A 237 -30.89 5.77 -18.26
N TYR A 238 -31.94 6.06 -17.50
CA TYR A 238 -31.81 6.78 -16.20
C TYR A 238 -31.53 5.86 -15.01
N GLU A 239 -31.61 4.55 -15.23
CA GLU A 239 -31.53 3.51 -14.20
C GLU A 239 -30.10 3.08 -13.81
N ARG A 240 -29.09 3.49 -14.59
CA ARG A 240 -27.69 3.10 -14.36
C ARG A 240 -26.93 4.04 -13.41
N TRP A 241 -27.43 5.25 -13.20
CA TRP A 241 -26.70 6.29 -12.48
C TRP A 241 -27.23 6.47 -11.05
N PRO A 242 -26.33 6.64 -10.06
CA PRO A 242 -26.75 6.87 -8.69
C PRO A 242 -27.47 8.22 -8.53
N PRO A 243 -28.48 8.32 -7.64
CA PRO A 243 -29.10 9.58 -7.31
C PRO A 243 -28.07 10.58 -6.78
N LYS A 244 -28.16 11.85 -7.20
CA LYS A 244 -27.19 12.90 -6.81
C LYS A 244 -27.04 13.05 -5.29
N ILE A 245 -28.12 12.85 -4.55
CA ILE A 245 -28.11 12.91 -3.08
C ILE A 245 -27.21 11.84 -2.45
N VAL A 246 -27.06 10.68 -3.10
CA VAL A 246 -26.16 9.60 -2.66
C VAL A 246 -24.70 10.01 -2.88
N ILE A 247 -24.40 10.69 -4.00
CA ILE A 247 -23.07 11.26 -4.24
C ILE A 247 -22.74 12.32 -3.19
N THR A 248 -23.66 13.25 -2.92
CA THR A 248 -23.47 14.24 -1.86
C THR A 248 -23.27 13.59 -0.49
N ALA A 249 -23.99 12.49 -0.21
CA ALA A 249 -23.82 11.73 1.02
C ALA A 249 -22.41 11.12 1.14
N MET A 250 -21.86 10.55 0.06
CA MET A 250 -20.46 10.09 0.04
C MET A 250 -19.48 11.22 0.37
N ASP A 251 -19.65 12.39 -0.25
CA ASP A 251 -18.77 13.53 0.02
C ASP A 251 -18.85 14.02 1.48
N VAL A 252 -20.03 13.93 2.11
CA VAL A 252 -20.21 14.26 3.54
C VAL A 252 -19.47 13.25 4.41
N ILE A 253 -19.60 11.95 4.11
CA ILE A 253 -18.94 10.87 4.83
C ILE A 253 -17.41 11.02 4.73
N ALA A 254 -16.86 11.27 3.53
CA ALA A 254 -15.42 11.41 3.33
C ALA A 254 -14.84 12.58 4.14
N ARG A 255 -15.49 13.76 4.07
CA ARG A 255 -15.08 14.95 4.84
C ARG A 255 -15.18 14.75 6.34
N GLU A 256 -16.18 14.01 6.79
CA GLU A 256 -16.31 13.67 8.21
C GLU A 256 -15.23 12.68 8.65
N GLY A 257 -14.86 11.73 7.78
CA GLY A 257 -13.72 10.84 7.99
C GLY A 257 -12.41 11.61 8.17
N ASP A 258 -12.15 12.60 7.31
CA ASP A 258 -11.01 13.52 7.46
C ASP A 258 -11.07 14.28 8.79
N ARG A 259 -12.23 14.85 9.14
CA ARG A 259 -12.41 15.63 10.38
C ARG A 259 -12.22 14.78 11.64
N ALA A 260 -12.58 13.50 11.57
CA ALA A 260 -12.41 12.55 12.67
C ALA A 260 -10.97 12.01 12.79
N GLY A 261 -10.08 12.31 11.85
CA GLY A 261 -8.74 11.70 11.77
C GLY A 261 -8.78 10.21 11.44
N SER A 262 -9.86 9.73 10.82
CA SER A 262 -9.98 8.36 10.34
C SER A 262 -9.34 8.22 8.96
N HIS A 263 -9.04 6.98 8.55
CA HIS A 263 -8.43 6.68 7.25
C HIS A 263 -9.17 5.52 6.62
N GLY A 264 -9.60 5.66 5.36
CA GLY A 264 -10.45 4.66 4.74
C GLY A 264 -10.87 5.00 3.32
N PHE A 265 -11.71 4.14 2.77
CA PHE A 265 -12.33 4.29 1.46
C PHE A 265 -13.77 3.77 1.48
N MET A 266 -14.55 4.18 0.50
CA MET A 266 -15.91 3.68 0.29
C MET A 266 -16.15 3.34 -1.16
N MET A 267 -17.03 2.37 -1.38
CA MET A 267 -17.50 1.95 -2.70
C MET A 267 -19.01 2.11 -2.76
N LEU A 268 -19.50 2.93 -3.67
CA LEU A 268 -20.90 2.96 -4.07
C LEU A 268 -21.14 1.93 -5.16
N TRP A 269 -22.18 1.14 -4.98
CA TRP A 269 -22.49 0.07 -5.90
C TRP A 269 -24.00 -0.16 -6.06
N ARG A 270 -24.34 -0.81 -7.18
CA ARG A 270 -25.70 -1.20 -7.52
C ARG A 270 -25.87 -2.71 -7.41
N GLU A 271 -26.99 -3.14 -6.87
CA GLU A 271 -27.39 -4.54 -6.92
C GLU A 271 -28.10 -4.86 -8.24
N VAL A 272 -27.72 -5.97 -8.88
CA VAL A 272 -28.29 -6.40 -10.18
C VAL A 272 -29.39 -7.44 -10.01
N ASN A 273 -29.26 -8.34 -9.04
CA ASN A 273 -30.14 -9.50 -8.87
C ASN A 273 -31.24 -9.33 -7.80
N GLY A 274 -31.39 -8.12 -7.24
CA GLY A 274 -32.52 -7.75 -6.39
C GLY A 274 -32.67 -8.55 -5.09
N PHE A 275 -31.56 -9.06 -4.52
CA PHE A 275 -31.60 -9.80 -3.25
C PHE A 275 -31.69 -8.87 -2.03
N GLY A 276 -31.54 -7.55 -2.18
CA GLY A 276 -31.62 -6.53 -1.15
C GLY A 276 -32.87 -5.62 -1.23
N ARG A 277 -33.11 -4.88 -0.15
CA ARG A 277 -34.24 -3.93 0.02
C ARG A 277 -34.04 -2.58 -0.69
N GLY A 278 -32.90 -2.37 -1.33
CA GLY A 278 -32.54 -1.12 -1.98
C GLY A 278 -31.59 -1.34 -3.15
N ARG A 279 -31.74 -0.54 -4.20
CA ARG A 279 -30.93 -0.65 -5.44
C ARG A 279 -29.49 -0.19 -5.24
N TRP A 280 -29.26 0.73 -4.31
CA TRP A 280 -27.98 1.38 -4.06
C TRP A 280 -27.47 1.08 -2.65
N CYS A 281 -26.17 0.87 -2.54
CA CYS A 281 -25.51 0.68 -1.26
C CYS A 281 -24.11 1.29 -1.29
N ILE A 282 -23.69 1.83 -0.14
CA ILE A 282 -22.33 2.31 0.08
C ILE A 282 -21.66 1.31 1.02
N THR A 283 -20.61 0.64 0.55
CA THR A 283 -19.70 -0.09 1.44
C THR A 283 -18.64 0.88 1.94
N LEU A 284 -18.52 1.02 3.25
CA LEU A 284 -17.47 1.81 3.89
C LEU A 284 -16.42 0.87 4.48
N THR A 285 -15.14 1.20 4.28
CA THR A 285 -14.00 0.46 4.82
C THR A 285 -13.06 1.44 5.50
N ALA A 286 -12.66 1.16 6.74
CA ALA A 286 -11.69 1.98 7.47
C ALA A 286 -10.52 1.13 7.93
N ILE A 287 -9.33 1.73 8.07
CA ILE A 287 -8.16 1.05 8.62
C ILE A 287 -8.42 0.76 10.10
N ASP A 288 -8.35 -0.50 10.50
CA ASP A 288 -8.44 -0.91 11.90
C ASP A 288 -7.05 -0.92 12.57
N PRO A 289 -6.78 -0.01 13.52
CA PRO A 289 -5.51 0.02 14.23
C PRO A 289 -5.27 -1.22 15.10
N TYR A 290 -6.31 -1.95 15.53
CA TYR A 290 -6.14 -3.15 16.36
C TYR A 290 -5.68 -4.34 15.54
N ALA A 291 -6.26 -4.55 14.35
CA ALA A 291 -5.77 -5.51 13.37
C ALA A 291 -4.33 -5.19 12.92
N MET A 292 -4.02 -3.91 12.69
CA MET A 292 -2.65 -3.49 12.41
C MET A 292 -1.68 -3.85 13.54
N HIS A 293 -2.03 -3.55 14.79
CA HIS A 293 -1.20 -3.88 15.96
C HIS A 293 -0.98 -5.39 16.09
N ALA A 294 -2.05 -6.19 15.95
CA ALA A 294 -1.96 -7.65 16.03
C ALA A 294 -1.01 -8.19 14.95
N TRP A 295 -1.18 -7.75 13.70
CA TRP A 295 -0.32 -8.18 12.61
C TRP A 295 1.14 -7.76 12.80
N CYS A 296 1.39 -6.50 13.18
CA CYS A 296 2.75 -6.00 13.40
C CYS A 296 3.47 -6.78 14.50
N ARG A 297 2.76 -7.17 15.56
CA ARG A 297 3.33 -7.98 16.63
C ARG A 297 3.65 -9.42 16.20
N ASP A 298 2.80 -10.01 15.37
CA ASP A 298 2.91 -11.43 14.97
C ASP A 298 3.87 -11.64 13.77
N HIS A 299 3.98 -10.65 12.88
CA HIS A 299 4.68 -10.79 11.59
C HIS A 299 5.67 -9.65 11.29
N GLY A 300 5.55 -8.51 11.97
CA GLY A 300 6.38 -7.33 11.75
C GLY A 300 7.75 -7.42 12.41
N LEU A 301 8.42 -6.27 12.50
CA LEU A 301 9.66 -6.15 13.28
C LEU A 301 9.38 -6.35 14.77
N SER A 302 10.24 -7.09 15.47
CA SER A 302 10.09 -7.33 16.90
C SER A 302 10.17 -6.01 17.66
N GLN A 303 9.21 -5.82 18.56
CA GLN A 303 9.11 -4.63 19.40
C GLN A 303 9.31 -5.00 20.86
N ARG A 304 9.81 -4.05 21.66
CA ARG A 304 9.87 -4.21 23.11
C ARG A 304 8.45 -4.37 23.65
N GLU A 305 8.21 -5.44 24.40
CA GLU A 305 6.91 -5.62 25.06
C GLU A 305 6.68 -4.55 26.14
N SER A 306 5.49 -3.97 26.10
CA SER A 306 4.95 -3.08 27.13
C SER A 306 3.64 -3.66 27.68
N GLU A 307 3.25 -3.24 28.88
CA GLU A 307 1.96 -3.65 29.47
C GLU A 307 0.78 -3.24 28.57
N ALA A 308 0.84 -2.06 27.94
CA ALA A 308 -0.18 -1.59 27.02
C ALA A 308 -0.26 -2.46 25.75
N ALA A 309 0.88 -2.74 25.12
CA ALA A 309 0.93 -3.62 23.94
C ALA A 309 0.46 -5.04 24.26
N SER A 310 0.79 -5.53 25.47
CA SER A 310 0.35 -6.82 25.99
C SER A 310 -1.15 -6.87 26.22
N PHE A 311 -1.72 -5.84 26.85
CA PHE A 311 -3.15 -5.72 27.06
C PHE A 311 -3.92 -5.75 25.75
N LEU A 312 -3.52 -4.94 24.76
CA LEU A 312 -4.19 -4.86 23.46
C LEU A 312 -4.15 -6.20 22.73
N HIS A 313 -2.99 -6.84 22.67
CA HIS A 313 -2.83 -8.10 21.97
C HIS A 313 -3.58 -9.26 22.64
N ASN A 314 -3.61 -9.30 23.98
CA ASN A 314 -4.35 -10.33 24.72
C ASN A 314 -5.87 -10.22 24.51
N ARG A 315 -6.37 -9.08 24.00
CA ARG A 315 -7.77 -8.86 23.64
C ARG A 315 -8.02 -8.93 22.14
N ARG A 316 -7.06 -9.35 21.32
CA ARG A 316 -7.22 -9.40 19.87
C ARG A 316 -8.47 -10.19 19.46
N ASP A 317 -8.76 -11.31 20.12
CA ASP A 317 -9.92 -12.14 19.76
C ASP A 317 -11.27 -11.44 20.06
N ASP A 318 -11.28 -10.48 20.98
CA ASP A 318 -12.46 -9.63 21.25
C ASP A 318 -12.59 -8.46 20.25
N LEU A 319 -11.46 -8.00 19.70
CA LEU A 319 -11.35 -6.75 18.95
C LEU A 319 -11.36 -6.96 17.42
N LEU A 320 -10.77 -8.06 16.95
CA LEU A 320 -10.62 -8.34 15.52
C LEU A 320 -11.97 -8.69 14.89
N GLY A 321 -12.17 -8.19 13.67
CA GLY A 321 -13.35 -8.50 12.86
C GLY A 321 -14.61 -7.70 13.22
N GLN A 322 -14.55 -6.78 14.18
CA GLN A 322 -15.62 -5.81 14.44
C GLN A 322 -15.26 -4.46 13.83
N THR A 323 -16.17 -3.88 13.04
CA THR A 323 -15.96 -2.52 12.56
C THR A 323 -16.02 -1.52 13.73
N PRO A 324 -15.03 -0.63 13.90
CA PRO A 324 -15.05 0.38 14.96
C PRO A 324 -16.30 1.28 14.90
N GLN A 325 -16.86 1.62 16.07
CA GLN A 325 -18.06 2.49 16.18
C GLN A 325 -17.90 3.83 15.44
N THR A 326 -16.69 4.37 15.37
CA THR A 326 -16.35 5.59 14.63
C THR A 326 -16.76 5.52 13.16
N VAL A 327 -16.66 4.36 12.50
CA VAL A 327 -17.06 4.21 11.09
C VAL A 327 -18.57 4.39 10.92
N TYR A 328 -19.36 3.82 11.83
CA TYR A 328 -20.81 4.00 11.86
C TYR A 328 -21.19 5.45 12.15
N ASP A 329 -20.46 6.12 13.03
CA ASP A 329 -20.75 7.51 13.40
C ASP A 329 -20.42 8.48 12.26
N ILE A 330 -19.30 8.25 11.56
CA ILE A 330 -18.96 8.95 10.31
C ILE A 330 -20.07 8.75 9.28
N ALA A 331 -20.51 7.52 9.02
CA ALA A 331 -21.57 7.22 8.06
C ALA A 331 -22.92 7.89 8.42
N LYS A 332 -23.27 7.94 9.71
CA LYS A 332 -24.52 8.54 10.20
C LYS A 332 -24.59 10.06 9.96
N THR A 333 -23.47 10.74 9.74
CA THR A 333 -23.50 12.19 9.45
C THR A 333 -24.21 12.53 8.14
N ALA A 334 -24.28 11.60 7.19
CA ALA A 334 -25.04 11.75 5.96
C ALA A 334 -26.54 11.42 6.12
N PHE A 335 -26.99 10.89 7.26
CA PHE A 335 -28.39 10.49 7.45
C PHE A 335 -29.40 11.63 7.29
N PRO A 336 -29.14 12.89 7.70
CA PRO A 336 -30.06 13.99 7.43
C PRO A 336 -30.39 14.17 5.95
N LEU A 337 -29.43 13.88 5.05
CA LEU A 337 -29.63 13.92 3.60
C LEU A 337 -30.34 12.66 3.10
N LEU A 338 -29.86 11.49 3.53
CA LEU A 338 -30.34 10.21 3.04
C LEU A 338 -31.79 9.93 3.48
N LYS A 339 -32.15 10.29 4.71
CA LYS A 339 -33.49 10.06 5.27
C LYS A 339 -34.59 10.89 4.61
N GLU A 340 -34.27 11.81 3.70
CA GLU A 340 -35.29 12.47 2.90
C GLU A 340 -35.93 11.49 1.90
N HIS A 341 -35.12 10.61 1.29
CA HIS A 341 -35.55 9.74 0.19
C HIS A 341 -35.43 8.24 0.51
N PHE A 342 -34.61 7.89 1.49
CA PHE A 342 -34.26 6.51 1.82
C PHE A 342 -34.51 6.18 3.29
N ASP A 343 -34.60 4.89 3.58
CA ASP A 343 -34.51 4.32 4.92
C ASP A 343 -33.14 3.63 5.06
N PRO A 344 -32.10 4.37 5.50
CA PRO A 344 -30.72 3.85 5.56
C PRO A 344 -30.56 2.76 6.63
N GLU A 345 -30.02 1.61 6.24
CA GLU A 345 -29.79 0.44 7.12
C GLU A 345 -28.33 -0.03 7.04
N PHE A 346 -27.72 -0.30 8.19
CA PHE A 346 -26.38 -0.90 8.25
C PHE A 346 -26.46 -2.43 8.22
N CYS A 347 -25.60 -3.07 7.44
CA CYS A 347 -25.50 -4.52 7.31
C CYS A 347 -24.07 -4.99 7.04
N GLY A 348 -23.85 -6.30 7.17
CA GLY A 348 -22.67 -6.98 6.65
C GLY A 348 -21.35 -6.46 7.21
N ASP A 349 -21.13 -6.61 8.51
CA ASP A 349 -19.85 -6.30 9.16
C ASP A 349 -18.85 -7.43 8.87
N TYR A 350 -18.02 -7.24 7.84
CA TYR A 350 -17.02 -8.20 7.39
C TYR A 350 -15.82 -7.44 6.82
N HIS A 351 -14.64 -8.04 6.81
CA HIS A 351 -13.50 -7.43 6.14
C HIS A 351 -13.68 -7.39 4.61
N TRP A 352 -13.04 -6.42 3.98
CA TRP A 352 -13.17 -6.09 2.56
C TRP A 352 -13.03 -7.30 1.63
N GLN A 353 -12.03 -8.16 1.85
CA GLN A 353 -11.78 -9.31 0.97
C GLN A 353 -12.95 -10.31 0.94
N LEU A 354 -13.59 -10.58 2.07
CA LEU A 354 -14.79 -11.43 2.12
C LEU A 354 -15.95 -10.77 1.38
N LYS A 355 -16.14 -9.46 1.52
CA LYS A 355 -17.18 -8.72 0.78
C LYS A 355 -16.97 -8.81 -0.73
N VAL A 356 -15.76 -8.60 -1.22
CA VAL A 356 -15.43 -8.73 -2.65
C VAL A 356 -15.85 -10.09 -3.20
N SER A 357 -15.58 -11.17 -2.45
CA SER A 357 -16.00 -12.53 -2.87
C SER A 357 -17.52 -12.66 -3.02
N GLN A 358 -18.29 -12.06 -2.11
CA GLN A 358 -19.76 -12.08 -2.13
C GLN A 358 -20.34 -11.14 -3.20
N TYR A 359 -19.62 -10.08 -3.56
CA TYR A 359 -20.06 -9.06 -4.51
C TYR A 359 -19.95 -9.49 -5.97
N ARG A 360 -18.97 -10.35 -6.30
CA ARG A 360 -18.72 -10.85 -7.67
C ARG A 360 -19.98 -11.35 -8.39
N ASN A 361 -20.95 -11.89 -7.65
CA ASN A 361 -22.15 -12.51 -8.23
C ASN A 361 -23.41 -11.62 -8.23
N ARG A 362 -23.37 -10.42 -7.63
CA ARG A 362 -24.60 -9.60 -7.48
C ARG A 362 -24.42 -8.09 -7.54
N VAL A 363 -23.19 -7.59 -7.40
CA VAL A 363 -22.89 -6.17 -7.22
C VAL A 363 -22.07 -5.62 -8.38
N VAL A 364 -22.48 -4.47 -8.92
CA VAL A 364 -21.70 -3.69 -9.88
C VAL A 364 -21.12 -2.45 -9.17
N PRO A 365 -19.78 -2.33 -9.06
CA PRO A 365 -19.15 -1.13 -8.53
C PRO A 365 -19.41 0.07 -9.45
N THR A 366 -19.73 1.23 -8.88
CA THR A 366 -20.10 2.42 -9.67
C THR A 366 -19.26 3.65 -9.37
N ARG A 367 -18.82 3.82 -8.13
CA ARG A 367 -17.99 4.95 -7.71
C ARG A 367 -17.23 4.61 -6.44
N PHE A 368 -16.06 5.20 -6.27
CA PHE A 368 -15.27 5.16 -5.04
C PHE A 368 -15.07 6.56 -4.46
N ASP A 369 -14.74 6.62 -3.18
CA ASP A 369 -14.11 7.79 -2.58
C ASP A 369 -13.18 7.38 -1.42
N PHE A 370 -12.24 8.24 -1.05
CA PHE A 370 -11.19 7.96 -0.08
C PHE A 370 -11.04 9.15 0.89
N TRP A 371 -10.65 8.87 2.14
CA TRP A 371 -10.38 9.90 3.15
C TRP A 371 -9.14 9.58 3.97
N GLY A 372 -8.65 10.58 4.71
CA GLY A 372 -7.44 10.51 5.52
C GLY A 372 -6.19 10.24 4.67
N SER A 373 -5.26 9.46 5.21
CA SER A 373 -4.01 9.11 4.50
C SER A 373 -4.26 8.34 3.20
N LEU A 374 -5.33 7.54 3.12
CA LEU A 374 -5.72 6.88 1.87
C LEU A 374 -6.22 7.88 0.82
N GLY A 375 -6.98 8.89 1.24
CA GLY A 375 -7.42 9.99 0.37
C GLY A 375 -6.28 10.88 -0.12
N GLN A 376 -5.25 11.09 0.71
CA GLN A 376 -4.01 11.74 0.26
C GLN A 376 -3.27 10.87 -0.77
N HIS A 377 -3.05 9.59 -0.48
CA HIS A 377 -2.37 8.67 -1.40
C HIS A 377 -3.08 8.56 -2.76
N ALA A 378 -4.41 8.41 -2.78
CA ALA A 378 -5.17 8.30 -4.02
C ALA A 378 -5.06 9.54 -4.91
N ARG A 379 -5.06 10.74 -4.31
CA ARG A 379 -4.87 12.02 -5.02
C ARG A 379 -3.46 12.14 -5.58
N GLU A 380 -2.45 11.89 -4.75
CA GLU A 380 -1.04 11.92 -5.17
C GLU A 380 -0.78 10.95 -6.33
N PHE A 381 -1.32 9.74 -6.22
CA PHE A 381 -1.20 8.72 -7.25
C PHE A 381 -1.77 9.19 -8.59
N VAL A 382 -3.01 9.69 -8.62
CA VAL A 382 -3.67 10.12 -9.86
C VAL A 382 -3.07 11.42 -10.43
N CYS A 383 -2.53 12.29 -9.57
CA CYS A 383 -1.87 13.52 -9.96
C CYS A 383 -0.43 13.30 -10.47
N ASN A 384 0.20 12.18 -10.11
CA ASN A 384 1.58 11.89 -10.49
C ASN A 384 1.72 11.73 -12.03
N PRO A 385 2.64 12.46 -12.69
CA PRO A 385 2.83 12.40 -14.14
C PRO A 385 3.17 10.99 -14.66
N SER A 386 4.00 10.23 -13.95
CA SER A 386 4.37 8.86 -14.31
C SER A 386 3.16 7.95 -14.33
N VAL A 387 2.24 8.13 -13.38
CA VAL A 387 0.98 7.38 -13.37
C VAL A 387 0.16 7.70 -14.62
N ARG A 388 -0.01 8.99 -14.93
CA ARG A 388 -0.85 9.45 -16.05
C ARG A 388 -0.26 9.22 -17.43
N ASN A 389 1.06 9.12 -17.54
CA ASN A 389 1.76 9.01 -18.83
C ASN A 389 2.23 7.58 -19.12
N ASN A 390 2.68 6.85 -18.10
CA ASN A 390 3.40 5.58 -18.27
C ASN A 390 2.66 4.39 -17.64
N TYR A 391 2.17 4.51 -16.41
CA TYR A 391 1.59 3.39 -15.66
C TYR A 391 0.13 3.09 -16.04
N MET A 392 -0.74 4.09 -15.91
CA MET A 392 -2.16 4.03 -16.25
C MET A 392 -2.50 5.16 -17.24
N PRO A 393 -1.99 5.13 -18.49
CA PRO A 393 -2.18 6.21 -19.45
C PRO A 393 -3.65 6.54 -19.73
N PHE A 394 -4.54 5.57 -19.55
CA PHE A 394 -5.99 5.78 -19.68
C PHE A 394 -6.56 6.76 -18.66
N VAL A 395 -5.92 6.96 -17.49
CA VAL A 395 -6.30 7.98 -16.51
C VAL A 395 -6.15 9.39 -17.10
N GLY A 396 -5.00 9.63 -17.74
CA GLY A 396 -4.73 10.88 -18.46
C GLY A 396 -5.65 11.08 -19.66
N LEU A 397 -5.73 10.07 -20.54
CA LEU A 397 -6.45 10.13 -21.81
C LEU A 397 -7.97 10.27 -21.64
N ASN A 398 -8.55 9.56 -20.68
CA ASN A 398 -10.00 9.55 -20.45
C ASN A 398 -10.44 10.52 -19.34
N GLN A 399 -9.51 11.32 -18.80
CA GLN A 399 -9.78 12.27 -17.71
C GLN A 399 -10.40 11.60 -16.46
N LEU A 400 -9.93 10.39 -16.14
CA LEU A 400 -10.40 9.68 -14.93
C LEU A 400 -9.71 10.23 -13.69
N ASP A 401 -10.34 9.99 -12.54
CA ASP A 401 -9.81 10.27 -11.22
C ASP A 401 -9.90 9.03 -10.31
N TRP A 402 -9.54 9.18 -9.04
CA TRP A 402 -9.56 8.09 -8.06
C TRP A 402 -10.97 7.58 -7.74
N THR A 403 -12.03 8.23 -8.22
CA THR A 403 -13.41 7.85 -7.94
C THR A 403 -13.95 6.85 -8.97
N ASP A 404 -13.25 6.68 -10.10
CA ASP A 404 -13.58 5.71 -11.13
C ASP A 404 -13.18 4.28 -10.71
N PRO A 405 -14.07 3.27 -10.83
CA PRO A 405 -13.77 1.89 -10.46
C PRO A 405 -12.51 1.31 -11.12
N ALA A 406 -12.19 1.68 -12.37
CA ALA A 406 -11.00 1.19 -13.07
C ALA A 406 -9.68 1.63 -12.39
N VAL A 407 -9.70 2.80 -11.75
CA VAL A 407 -8.56 3.35 -11.02
C VAL A 407 -8.59 2.89 -9.56
N ALA A 408 -9.73 3.10 -8.91
CA ALA A 408 -9.90 2.87 -7.48
C ALA A 408 -9.71 1.41 -7.08
N MET A 409 -10.20 0.46 -7.90
CA MET A 409 -10.02 -0.96 -7.60
C MET A 409 -8.56 -1.39 -7.63
N THR A 410 -7.74 -0.79 -8.50
CA THR A 410 -6.31 -1.06 -8.51
C THR A 410 -5.66 -0.55 -7.23
N LEU A 411 -5.99 0.67 -6.81
CA LEU A 411 -5.51 1.25 -5.54
C LEU A 411 -5.91 0.39 -4.34
N VAL A 412 -7.21 0.10 -4.20
CA VAL A 412 -7.76 -0.66 -3.06
C VAL A 412 -7.20 -2.08 -3.00
N ALA A 413 -7.10 -2.78 -4.13
CA ALA A 413 -6.54 -4.11 -4.15
C ALA A 413 -5.05 -4.10 -3.74
N ASN A 414 -4.29 -3.11 -4.22
CA ASN A 414 -2.87 -2.99 -3.91
C ASN A 414 -2.62 -2.67 -2.43
N LEU A 415 -3.56 -2.03 -1.72
CA LEU A 415 -3.41 -1.77 -0.28
C LEU A 415 -3.19 -3.04 0.55
N SER A 416 -3.81 -4.17 0.19
CA SER A 416 -3.70 -5.42 0.97
C SER A 416 -3.03 -6.57 0.21
N LEU A 417 -3.34 -6.71 -1.08
CA LEU A 417 -2.81 -7.80 -1.91
C LEU A 417 -1.45 -7.47 -2.54
N GLY A 418 -0.96 -6.23 -2.40
CA GLY A 418 0.24 -5.73 -3.08
C GLY A 418 0.06 -5.55 -4.58
N ALA A 419 1.11 -5.21 -5.31
CA ALA A 419 1.10 -5.19 -6.78
C ALA A 419 1.12 -6.63 -7.35
N PRO A 420 0.40 -6.92 -8.45
CA PRO A 420 0.67 -8.12 -9.24
C PRO A 420 2.14 -8.20 -9.65
N PHE A 421 2.71 -9.41 -9.71
CA PHE A 421 4.14 -9.63 -10.02
C PHE A 421 5.10 -8.79 -9.13
N PRO A 422 5.09 -8.98 -7.79
CA PRO A 422 5.92 -8.18 -6.89
C PRO A 422 7.40 -8.17 -7.33
N ARG A 423 8.00 -6.97 -7.36
CA ARG A 423 9.39 -6.72 -7.84
C ARG A 423 9.59 -6.90 -9.35
N GLY A 424 8.52 -7.06 -10.12
CA GLY A 424 8.56 -7.25 -11.56
C GLY A 424 9.01 -8.64 -12.01
N VAL A 425 8.96 -9.65 -11.13
CA VAL A 425 9.33 -11.03 -11.45
C VAL A 425 8.11 -11.94 -11.48
N ILE A 426 8.17 -13.06 -12.22
CA ILE A 426 7.04 -14.01 -12.32
C ILE A 426 7.38 -15.32 -11.62
N LYS A 427 6.69 -15.61 -10.52
CA LYS A 427 6.69 -16.93 -9.87
C LYS A 427 5.70 -17.89 -10.54
N CYS A 428 5.77 -19.18 -10.21
CA CYS A 428 4.77 -20.15 -10.67
C CYS A 428 3.39 -19.84 -10.08
N SER A 429 3.32 -19.35 -8.83
CA SER A 429 2.08 -18.84 -8.23
C SER A 429 1.52 -17.63 -8.98
N ASP A 430 2.37 -16.65 -9.34
CA ASP A 430 1.94 -15.48 -10.12
C ASP A 430 1.39 -15.88 -11.49
N ALA A 431 2.07 -16.81 -12.17
CA ALA A 431 1.65 -17.36 -13.45
C ALA A 431 0.28 -18.06 -13.35
N PHE A 432 0.05 -18.83 -12.28
CA PHE A 432 -1.25 -19.43 -12.00
C PHE A 432 -2.33 -18.37 -11.75
N LEU A 433 -2.04 -17.35 -10.93
CA LEU A 433 -2.99 -16.29 -10.60
C LEU A 433 -3.41 -15.47 -11.82
N VAL A 434 -2.46 -15.05 -12.66
CA VAL A 434 -2.80 -14.31 -13.90
C VAL A 434 -3.56 -15.20 -14.88
N GLY A 435 -3.21 -16.49 -14.97
CA GLY A 435 -3.98 -17.48 -15.73
C GLY A 435 -5.44 -17.51 -15.25
N ARG A 436 -5.65 -17.68 -13.94
CA ARG A 436 -6.98 -17.72 -13.33
C ARG A 436 -7.78 -16.44 -13.59
N VAL A 437 -7.18 -15.27 -13.42
CA VAL A 437 -7.84 -13.97 -13.64
C VAL A 437 -8.29 -13.80 -15.10
N LEU A 438 -7.43 -14.16 -16.07
CA LEU A 438 -7.81 -14.11 -17.49
C LEU A 438 -8.84 -15.20 -17.83
N GLY A 439 -8.77 -16.36 -17.18
CA GLY A 439 -9.76 -17.43 -17.32
C GLY A 439 -11.14 -17.02 -16.79
N ASP A 440 -11.19 -16.36 -15.63
CA ASP A 440 -12.42 -15.81 -15.06
C ASP A 440 -13.07 -14.79 -16.01
N LEU A 441 -12.27 -13.89 -16.59
CA LEU A 441 -12.77 -12.93 -17.57
C LEU A 441 -13.23 -13.61 -18.86
N ALA A 442 -12.51 -14.61 -19.35
CA ALA A 442 -12.90 -15.37 -20.55
C ALA A 442 -14.23 -16.09 -20.33
N VAL A 443 -14.40 -16.77 -19.20
CA VAL A 443 -15.65 -17.46 -18.83
C VAL A 443 -16.80 -16.47 -18.68
N ALA A 444 -16.58 -15.34 -17.98
CA ALA A 444 -17.61 -14.31 -17.83
C ALA A 444 -18.01 -13.68 -19.18
N ALA A 445 -17.03 -13.38 -20.05
CA ALA A 445 -17.27 -12.83 -21.38
C ALA A 445 -17.99 -13.82 -22.31
N PHE A 446 -17.61 -15.10 -22.28
CA PHE A 446 -18.28 -16.16 -23.04
C PHE A 446 -19.73 -16.31 -22.61
N ASN A 447 -19.99 -16.36 -21.30
CA ASN A 447 -21.35 -16.48 -20.77
C ASN A 447 -22.19 -15.23 -21.04
N ALA A 448 -21.59 -14.05 -21.23
CA ALA A 448 -22.32 -12.80 -21.52
C ALA A 448 -22.73 -12.66 -22.99
N ALA A 449 -22.13 -13.44 -23.90
CA ALA A 449 -22.36 -13.36 -25.33
C ALA A 449 -23.74 -13.86 -25.87
N PRO A 450 -24.45 -14.82 -25.26
CA PRO A 450 -25.65 -15.44 -25.86
C PRO A 450 -26.82 -14.48 -26.10
N ASP A 451 -27.17 -13.66 -25.12
CA ASP A 451 -28.29 -12.72 -25.20
C ASP A 451 -28.18 -11.58 -24.16
N ARG A 452 -28.91 -10.48 -24.41
CA ARG A 452 -28.86 -9.27 -23.58
C ARG A 452 -29.41 -9.47 -22.16
N GLU A 453 -30.39 -10.36 -21.97
CA GLU A 453 -31.01 -10.59 -20.67
C GLU A 453 -30.05 -11.36 -19.76
N HIS A 454 -29.40 -12.41 -20.30
CA HIS A 454 -28.37 -13.15 -19.58
C HIS A 454 -27.15 -12.26 -19.28
N ALA A 455 -26.70 -11.46 -20.25
CA ALA A 455 -25.61 -10.50 -20.05
C ALA A 455 -25.89 -9.53 -18.91
N ALA A 456 -27.13 -9.05 -18.78
CA ALA A 456 -27.53 -8.18 -17.68
C ALA A 456 -27.46 -8.89 -16.32
N ARG A 457 -27.85 -10.16 -16.21
CA ARG A 457 -27.82 -10.93 -14.94
C ARG A 457 -26.40 -11.22 -14.45
N ILE A 458 -25.46 -11.41 -15.37
CA ILE A 458 -24.06 -11.72 -15.04
C ILE A 458 -23.14 -10.50 -15.15
N GLU A 459 -23.69 -9.30 -15.36
CA GLU A 459 -22.96 -8.03 -15.37
C GLU A 459 -21.99 -7.91 -14.18
N PRO A 460 -22.37 -8.23 -12.92
CA PRO A 460 -21.43 -8.23 -11.79
C PRO A 460 -20.16 -9.05 -12.07
N MET A 461 -20.32 -10.28 -12.54
CA MET A 461 -19.20 -11.19 -12.76
C MET A 461 -18.25 -10.65 -13.83
N VAL A 462 -18.81 -10.09 -14.90
CA VAL A 462 -18.04 -9.47 -15.99
C VAL A 462 -17.27 -8.26 -15.49
N GLU A 463 -17.92 -7.35 -14.76
CA GLU A 463 -17.30 -6.11 -14.27
C GLU A 463 -16.18 -6.41 -13.27
N TRP A 464 -16.40 -7.30 -12.30
CA TRP A 464 -15.35 -7.68 -11.34
C TRP A 464 -14.16 -8.38 -12.03
N ALA A 465 -14.42 -9.31 -12.96
CA ALA A 465 -13.37 -9.99 -13.70
C ALA A 465 -12.59 -9.01 -14.60
N GLN A 466 -13.27 -8.02 -15.20
CA GLN A 466 -12.66 -6.99 -16.03
C GLN A 466 -11.74 -6.08 -15.20
N LEU A 467 -12.17 -5.65 -14.01
CA LEU A 467 -11.39 -4.81 -13.10
C LEU A 467 -10.16 -5.56 -12.54
N GLU A 468 -10.33 -6.83 -12.19
CA GLU A 468 -9.21 -7.67 -11.73
C GLU A 468 -8.20 -7.93 -12.87
N ALA A 469 -8.67 -8.25 -14.08
CA ALA A 469 -7.82 -8.41 -15.25
C ALA A 469 -7.10 -7.12 -15.64
N LEU A 470 -7.75 -5.96 -15.52
CA LEU A 470 -7.14 -4.66 -15.76
C LEU A 470 -5.96 -4.41 -14.83
N ARG A 471 -6.11 -4.71 -13.52
CA ARG A 471 -5.01 -4.60 -12.55
C ARG A 471 -3.79 -5.42 -12.96
N PHE A 472 -3.96 -6.67 -13.39
CA PHE A 472 -2.85 -7.48 -13.91
C PHE A 472 -2.30 -6.95 -15.24
N ALA A 473 -3.17 -6.47 -16.13
CA ALA A 473 -2.76 -5.93 -17.42
C ALA A 473 -1.89 -4.68 -17.29
N ILE A 474 -2.14 -3.82 -16.30
CA ILE A 474 -1.30 -2.65 -16.00
C ILE A 474 0.13 -3.08 -15.68
N GLU A 475 0.32 -4.05 -14.80
CA GLU A 475 1.67 -4.53 -14.44
C GLU A 475 2.36 -5.26 -15.59
N MET A 476 1.62 -6.13 -16.31
CA MET A 476 2.17 -6.79 -17.51
C MET A 476 2.62 -5.79 -18.58
N LYS A 477 1.91 -4.66 -18.69
CA LYS A 477 2.29 -3.58 -19.60
C LYS A 477 3.58 -2.90 -19.14
N GLN A 478 3.77 -2.67 -17.84
CA GLN A 478 5.03 -2.16 -17.30
C GLN A 478 6.19 -3.11 -17.59
N MET A 479 6.01 -4.40 -17.29
CA MET A 479 7.01 -5.42 -17.59
C MET A 479 7.38 -5.43 -19.07
N TYR A 480 6.39 -5.36 -19.97
CA TYR A 480 6.63 -5.26 -21.41
C TYR A 480 7.44 -4.01 -21.79
N ASP A 481 7.11 -2.84 -21.25
CA ASP A 481 7.75 -1.58 -21.63
C ASP A 481 9.24 -1.50 -21.25
N ILE A 482 9.61 -2.16 -20.15
CA ILE A 482 10.98 -2.16 -19.61
C ILE A 482 11.82 -3.33 -20.10
N THR A 483 11.21 -4.40 -20.62
CA THR A 483 11.93 -5.62 -21.02
C THR A 483 12.53 -5.49 -22.42
N GLU A 484 13.72 -6.05 -22.63
CA GLU A 484 14.41 -6.04 -23.93
C GLU A 484 13.97 -7.18 -24.86
N GLU A 485 13.76 -8.38 -24.33
CA GLU A 485 13.48 -9.57 -25.15
C GLU A 485 12.00 -9.76 -25.53
N VAL A 486 11.07 -9.11 -24.84
CA VAL A 486 9.63 -9.19 -25.13
C VAL A 486 9.29 -8.13 -26.17
N VAL A 487 9.38 -8.50 -27.45
CA VAL A 487 9.22 -7.56 -28.58
C VAL A 487 7.81 -7.53 -29.18
N THR A 488 7.01 -8.58 -28.93
CA THR A 488 5.63 -8.65 -29.42
C THR A 488 4.77 -7.68 -28.61
N PRO A 489 4.06 -6.72 -29.24
CA PRO A 489 3.20 -5.80 -28.52
C PRO A 489 2.12 -6.51 -27.71
N MET A 490 1.93 -6.09 -26.47
CA MET A 490 0.88 -6.62 -25.59
C MET A 490 -0.53 -6.31 -26.16
N PRO A 491 -1.39 -7.32 -26.33
CA PRO A 491 -2.80 -7.12 -26.69
C PRO A 491 -3.58 -6.35 -25.62
N MET A 492 -4.52 -5.50 -26.03
CA MET A 492 -5.34 -4.69 -25.11
C MET A 492 -6.62 -5.43 -24.73
N LEU A 493 -7.02 -5.34 -23.45
CA LEU A 493 -8.36 -5.73 -23.02
C LEU A 493 -9.44 -4.85 -23.67
N SER A 494 -10.63 -5.40 -23.89
CA SER A 494 -11.73 -4.71 -24.55
C SER A 494 -12.96 -4.56 -23.66
N ASN A 495 -13.43 -3.32 -23.50
CA ASN A 495 -14.72 -3.03 -22.87
C ASN A 495 -15.91 -3.29 -23.80
N ASP A 496 -15.68 -3.46 -25.12
CA ASP A 496 -16.73 -3.84 -26.08
C ASP A 496 -17.13 -5.31 -25.83
N PRO A 497 -18.39 -5.59 -25.44
CA PRO A 497 -18.87 -6.94 -25.16
C PRO A 497 -18.64 -7.92 -26.32
N ALA A 498 -18.71 -7.45 -27.58
CA ALA A 498 -18.55 -8.30 -28.75
C ALA A 498 -17.10 -8.75 -28.98
N LYS A 499 -16.12 -8.00 -28.46
CA LYS A 499 -14.68 -8.27 -28.66
C LYS A 499 -13.98 -8.76 -27.40
N ARG A 500 -14.65 -8.67 -26.24
CA ARG A 500 -14.05 -8.94 -24.93
C ARG A 500 -13.43 -10.34 -24.85
N LEU A 501 -14.16 -11.38 -25.27
CA LEU A 501 -13.64 -12.75 -25.24
C LEU A 501 -12.38 -12.91 -26.10
N GLN A 502 -12.44 -12.47 -27.37
CA GLN A 502 -11.31 -12.53 -28.29
C GLN A 502 -10.09 -11.76 -27.73
N ALA A 503 -10.30 -10.55 -27.22
CA ALA A 503 -9.23 -9.73 -26.64
C ALA A 503 -8.56 -10.42 -25.43
N THR A 504 -9.36 -11.08 -24.58
CA THR A 504 -8.85 -11.85 -23.44
C THR A 504 -8.06 -13.08 -23.89
N GLU A 505 -8.53 -13.81 -24.90
CA GLU A 505 -7.81 -14.96 -25.48
C GLU A 505 -6.48 -14.54 -26.13
N GLU A 506 -6.47 -13.44 -26.87
CA GLU A 506 -5.25 -12.86 -27.46
C GLU A 506 -4.23 -12.49 -26.38
N LEU A 507 -4.68 -11.82 -25.30
CA LEU A 507 -3.81 -11.49 -24.18
C LEU A 507 -3.29 -12.73 -23.47
N ALA A 508 -4.15 -13.72 -23.17
CA ALA A 508 -3.75 -14.96 -22.53
C ALA A 508 -2.70 -15.73 -23.35
N GLN A 509 -2.88 -15.75 -24.67
CA GLN A 509 -1.91 -16.33 -25.59
C GLN A 509 -0.57 -15.59 -25.54
N TRP A 510 -0.57 -14.25 -25.55
CA TRP A 510 0.65 -13.43 -25.43
C TRP A 510 1.37 -13.66 -24.09
N VAL A 511 0.64 -13.72 -22.97
CA VAL A 511 1.24 -14.01 -21.66
C VAL A 511 1.97 -15.36 -21.69
N ARG A 512 1.32 -16.37 -22.27
CA ARG A 512 1.88 -17.71 -22.38
C ARG A 512 3.10 -17.78 -23.30
N THR A 513 3.09 -17.14 -24.47
CA THR A 513 4.15 -17.32 -25.48
C THR A 513 5.26 -16.29 -25.46
N ASP A 514 4.96 -15.06 -25.05
CA ASP A 514 5.86 -13.92 -25.19
C ASP A 514 6.37 -13.48 -23.82
N LEU A 515 5.48 -13.27 -22.84
CA LEU A 515 5.88 -12.87 -21.48
C LEU A 515 6.57 -14.01 -20.73
N ILE A 516 5.91 -15.16 -20.55
CA ILE A 516 6.50 -16.32 -19.87
C ILE A 516 7.48 -17.06 -20.81
N SER A 517 7.09 -17.20 -22.07
CA SER A 517 7.79 -17.98 -23.12
C SER A 517 7.95 -19.49 -22.87
N ARG A 518 8.29 -20.21 -23.94
CA ARG A 518 8.52 -21.68 -23.92
C ARG A 518 9.75 -22.11 -23.13
N ARG A 519 10.60 -21.17 -22.69
CA ARG A 519 11.78 -21.48 -21.86
C ARG A 519 11.40 -21.81 -20.41
N HIS A 520 10.18 -21.46 -19.99
CA HIS A 520 9.71 -21.61 -18.62
C HIS A 520 8.49 -22.55 -18.55
N PRO A 521 8.66 -23.87 -18.81
CA PRO A 521 7.54 -24.81 -18.95
C PRO A 521 6.70 -24.97 -17.66
N PHE A 522 7.32 -24.88 -16.48
CA PHE A 522 6.58 -24.92 -15.20
C PHE A 522 5.64 -23.73 -15.04
N HIS A 523 6.10 -22.53 -15.37
CA HIS A 523 5.28 -21.32 -15.33
C HIS A 523 4.15 -21.40 -16.37
N GLN A 524 4.42 -21.91 -17.57
CA GLN A 524 3.38 -22.15 -18.58
C GLN A 524 2.34 -23.17 -18.09
N ALA A 525 2.76 -24.24 -17.42
CA ALA A 525 1.84 -25.24 -16.88
C ALA A 525 0.97 -24.66 -15.75
N CYS A 526 1.54 -23.86 -14.84
CA CYS A 526 0.79 -23.14 -13.82
C CYS A 526 -0.20 -22.14 -14.44
N PHE A 527 0.23 -21.39 -15.45
CA PHE A 527 -0.64 -20.48 -16.21
C PHE A 527 -1.78 -21.23 -16.91
N ASP A 528 -1.48 -22.30 -17.65
CA ASP A 528 -2.47 -23.11 -18.35
C ASP A 528 -3.48 -23.74 -17.38
N LEU A 529 -3.02 -24.19 -16.20
CA LEU A 529 -3.88 -24.70 -15.12
C LEU A 529 -4.85 -23.62 -14.63
N GLY A 530 -4.36 -22.42 -14.34
CA GLY A 530 -5.20 -21.31 -13.89
C GLY A 530 -6.21 -20.87 -14.97
N TYR A 531 -5.74 -20.71 -16.21
CA TYR A 531 -6.55 -20.19 -17.32
C TYR A 531 -7.67 -21.14 -17.75
N ARG A 532 -7.35 -22.43 -17.94
CA ARG A 532 -8.31 -23.41 -18.45
C ARG A 532 -9.30 -23.88 -17.40
N HIS A 533 -8.88 -23.88 -16.13
CA HIS A 533 -9.65 -24.43 -15.01
C HIS A 533 -10.06 -23.34 -14.00
N ALA A 534 -10.17 -22.08 -14.41
CA ALA A 534 -10.50 -20.96 -13.51
C ALA A 534 -11.81 -21.20 -12.72
N LEU A 535 -12.87 -21.65 -13.41
CA LEU A 535 -14.16 -21.99 -12.81
C LEU A 535 -14.04 -23.11 -11.75
N LEU A 536 -13.19 -24.11 -11.99
CA LEU A 536 -12.93 -25.19 -11.04
C LEU A 536 -12.34 -24.64 -9.73
N PHE A 537 -11.35 -23.75 -9.82
CA PHE A 537 -10.73 -23.16 -8.64
C PHE A 537 -11.66 -22.21 -7.87
N ASN A 538 -12.57 -21.52 -8.57
CA ASN A 538 -13.63 -20.75 -7.91
C ASN A 538 -14.59 -21.68 -7.14
N LEU A 539 -15.07 -22.76 -7.77
CA LEU A 539 -15.96 -23.72 -7.11
C LEU A 539 -15.28 -24.51 -5.99
N LEU A 540 -13.97 -24.76 -6.09
CA LEU A 540 -13.18 -25.33 -4.99
C LEU A 540 -13.17 -24.40 -3.77
N SER A 541 -12.98 -23.10 -3.98
CA SER A 541 -13.03 -22.11 -2.89
C SER A 541 -14.42 -22.02 -2.24
N GLU A 542 -15.49 -22.26 -3.01
CA GLU A 542 -16.88 -22.30 -2.54
C GLU A 542 -17.31 -23.68 -1.99
N GLN A 543 -16.42 -24.67 -1.92
CA GLN A 543 -16.72 -26.05 -1.54
C GLN A 543 -17.85 -26.68 -2.40
N ALA A 544 -17.93 -26.30 -3.67
CA ALA A 544 -19.00 -26.63 -4.59
C ALA A 544 -18.52 -27.41 -5.84
N ILE A 545 -17.37 -28.08 -5.75
CA ILE A 545 -16.73 -28.82 -6.87
C ILE A 545 -17.64 -29.90 -7.48
N ASP A 546 -18.56 -30.49 -6.69
CA ASP A 546 -19.47 -31.54 -7.15
C ASP A 546 -20.49 -31.06 -8.20
N ARG A 547 -20.53 -29.75 -8.49
CA ARG A 547 -21.31 -29.16 -9.59
C ARG A 547 -20.68 -29.36 -10.97
N LEU A 548 -19.42 -29.77 -11.05
CA LEU A 548 -18.70 -29.99 -12.29
C LEU A 548 -18.74 -31.46 -12.75
N SER A 549 -18.53 -31.66 -14.05
CA SER A 549 -18.28 -33.01 -14.59
C SER A 549 -17.02 -33.61 -13.96
N PRO A 550 -16.99 -34.92 -13.61
CA PRO A 550 -15.80 -35.58 -13.07
C PRO A 550 -14.57 -35.52 -13.98
N GLU A 551 -14.74 -35.24 -15.27
CA GLU A 551 -13.63 -35.08 -16.23
C GLU A 551 -12.81 -33.81 -15.97
N GLU A 552 -13.46 -32.74 -15.47
CA GLU A 552 -12.83 -31.43 -15.29
C GLU A 552 -11.79 -31.44 -14.14
N PRO A 553 -12.13 -31.91 -12.91
CA PRO A 553 -11.13 -32.11 -11.86
C PRO A 553 -10.00 -33.06 -12.28
N ARG A 554 -10.30 -34.14 -13.02
CA ARG A 554 -9.29 -35.10 -13.49
C ARG A 554 -8.27 -34.46 -14.43
N ALA A 555 -8.74 -33.63 -15.37
CA ALA A 555 -7.88 -32.92 -16.32
C ALA A 555 -6.96 -31.92 -15.60
N ALA A 556 -7.50 -31.15 -14.65
CA ALA A 556 -6.71 -30.23 -13.84
C ALA A 556 -5.69 -30.97 -12.96
N ALA A 557 -6.11 -32.04 -12.28
CA ALA A 557 -5.23 -32.83 -11.43
C ALA A 557 -4.10 -33.51 -12.22
N PHE A 558 -4.32 -33.89 -13.48
CA PHE A 558 -3.26 -34.38 -14.37
C PHE A 558 -2.14 -33.35 -14.59
N ILE A 559 -2.50 -32.06 -14.76
CA ILE A 559 -1.52 -30.98 -14.88
C ILE A 559 -0.76 -30.80 -13.56
N VAL A 560 -1.46 -30.80 -12.41
CA VAL A 560 -0.84 -30.71 -11.08
C VAL A 560 0.15 -31.84 -10.84
N ARG A 561 -0.21 -33.09 -11.16
CA ARG A 561 0.70 -34.24 -11.05
C ARG A 561 1.95 -34.07 -11.92
N SER A 562 1.78 -33.57 -13.15
CA SER A 562 2.89 -33.32 -14.06
C SER A 562 3.85 -32.26 -13.50
N ILE A 563 3.31 -31.19 -12.90
CA ILE A 563 4.10 -30.16 -12.20
C ILE A 563 4.87 -30.78 -11.02
N LEU A 564 4.18 -31.53 -10.15
CA LEU A 564 4.78 -32.16 -8.97
C LEU A 564 5.94 -33.09 -9.33
N LYS A 565 5.75 -33.98 -10.30
CA LYS A 565 6.80 -34.91 -10.76
C LYS A 565 8.03 -34.15 -11.24
N GLY A 566 7.83 -33.11 -12.06
CA GLY A 566 8.93 -32.30 -12.56
C GLY A 566 9.63 -31.45 -11.48
N VAL A 567 8.90 -31.00 -10.46
CA VAL A 567 9.46 -30.23 -9.34
C VAL A 567 10.30 -31.12 -8.43
N LEU A 568 9.84 -32.31 -8.10
CA LEU A 568 10.60 -33.25 -7.27
C LEU A 568 11.88 -33.73 -7.96
N ALA A 569 11.84 -34.01 -9.27
CA ALA A 569 13.04 -34.34 -10.04
C ALA A 569 14.08 -33.21 -9.99
N ARG A 570 13.64 -31.94 -10.07
CA ARG A 570 14.55 -30.78 -9.93
C ARG A 570 15.03 -30.55 -8.51
N ALA A 571 14.22 -30.89 -7.52
CA ALA A 571 14.60 -30.83 -6.13
C ALA A 571 15.79 -31.76 -5.90
N GLU A 572 15.75 -33.02 -6.34
CA GLU A 572 16.85 -33.98 -6.15
C GLU A 572 18.21 -33.47 -6.68
N ASP A 573 18.23 -32.86 -7.86
CA ASP A 573 19.44 -32.28 -8.46
C ASP A 573 19.98 -31.03 -7.73
N SER A 574 19.19 -30.45 -6.81
CA SER A 574 19.53 -29.23 -6.09
C SER A 574 20.14 -29.53 -4.72
N GLN A 575 21.28 -28.91 -4.39
CA GLN A 575 21.97 -29.17 -3.13
C GLN A 575 21.20 -28.59 -1.92
N GLY A 576 20.60 -29.49 -1.14
CA GLY A 576 20.47 -29.52 0.33
C GLY A 576 19.80 -28.37 1.11
N GLN A 577 19.88 -27.11 0.67
CA GLN A 577 19.56 -25.94 1.50
C GLN A 577 18.45 -25.05 0.93
N MET A 578 18.04 -25.22 -0.34
CA MET A 578 16.73 -24.75 -0.84
C MET A 578 15.56 -25.38 -0.06
N PHE A 579 15.81 -26.51 0.61
CA PHE A 579 14.84 -27.30 1.37
C PHE A 579 14.48 -26.77 2.76
N GLN A 580 14.92 -25.57 3.13
CA GLN A 580 14.61 -24.97 4.43
C GLN A 580 13.68 -23.74 4.33
N SER A 581 13.21 -23.38 3.13
CA SER A 581 12.17 -22.34 3.02
C SER A 581 10.86 -22.84 3.64
N SER A 582 10.07 -21.94 4.24
CA SER A 582 8.75 -22.28 4.79
C SER A 582 7.84 -22.91 3.73
N GLY A 583 7.83 -22.36 2.51
CA GLY A 583 7.06 -22.89 1.39
C GLY A 583 7.45 -24.33 1.02
N PHE A 584 8.74 -24.66 1.02
CA PHE A 584 9.19 -26.02 0.79
C PHE A 584 8.83 -26.96 1.94
N LEU A 585 8.98 -26.52 3.19
CA LEU A 585 8.63 -27.32 4.36
C LEU A 585 7.13 -27.66 4.40
N GLU A 586 6.26 -26.70 4.11
CA GLU A 586 4.82 -26.92 3.99
C GLU A 586 4.48 -27.88 2.83
N PHE A 587 5.18 -27.73 1.70
CA PHE A 587 5.04 -28.64 0.57
C PHE A 587 5.42 -30.08 0.93
N MET A 588 6.53 -30.27 1.64
CA MET A 588 6.94 -31.59 2.11
C MET A 588 5.97 -32.16 3.16
N ALA A 589 5.46 -31.32 4.06
CA ALA A 589 4.44 -31.72 5.02
C ALA A 589 3.12 -32.16 4.35
N PHE A 590 2.76 -31.55 3.21
CA PHE A 590 1.64 -32.01 2.38
C PHE A 590 1.90 -33.39 1.76
N LEU A 591 3.13 -33.68 1.34
CA LEU A 591 3.49 -34.97 0.73
C LEU A 591 3.73 -36.08 1.76
N GLU A 592 4.13 -35.75 2.99
CA GLU A 592 4.51 -36.69 4.06
C GLU A 592 3.49 -37.81 4.31
N PRO A 593 2.17 -37.58 4.35
CA PRO A 593 1.18 -38.64 4.54
C PRO A 593 1.18 -39.71 3.42
N HIS A 594 1.68 -39.33 2.23
CA HIS A 594 1.72 -40.19 1.05
C HIS A 594 3.09 -40.88 0.88
N LEU A 595 4.14 -40.34 1.50
CA LEU A 595 5.49 -40.92 1.52
C LEU A 595 5.51 -42.18 2.40
N SER A 596 5.62 -43.35 1.76
CA SER A 596 5.86 -44.60 2.48
C SER A 596 7.24 -44.55 3.15
N SER A 597 7.37 -45.08 4.38
CA SER A 597 8.64 -45.03 5.12
C SER A 597 9.76 -45.71 4.33
N GLY A 598 10.71 -44.91 3.82
CA GLY A 598 11.88 -45.39 3.08
C GLY A 598 11.81 -45.28 1.55
N ILE A 599 10.87 -44.52 0.96
CA ILE A 599 10.96 -44.15 -0.45
C ILE A 599 12.18 -43.27 -0.68
N ASP A 600 13.04 -43.70 -1.60
CA ASP A 600 14.11 -42.86 -2.13
C ASP A 600 13.48 -41.86 -3.11
N LEU A 601 13.61 -40.57 -2.83
CA LEU A 601 13.11 -39.52 -3.72
C LEU A 601 13.86 -39.49 -5.06
N GLY A 602 14.97 -40.22 -5.18
CA GLY A 602 15.68 -40.45 -6.45
C GLY A 602 15.19 -41.63 -7.29
N ASP A 603 14.15 -42.34 -6.85
CA ASP A 603 13.44 -43.32 -7.69
C ASP A 603 12.24 -42.65 -8.38
N ASP A 604 12.50 -42.11 -9.58
CA ASP A 604 11.51 -41.45 -10.44
C ASP A 604 10.23 -42.28 -10.64
N GLU A 605 10.35 -43.61 -10.73
CA GLU A 605 9.21 -44.50 -10.95
C GLU A 605 8.38 -44.63 -9.68
N ALA A 606 9.03 -44.80 -8.52
CA ALA A 606 8.36 -44.83 -7.23
C ALA A 606 7.67 -43.49 -6.89
N VAL A 607 8.34 -42.36 -7.15
CA VAL A 607 7.79 -41.02 -6.96
C VAL A 607 6.59 -40.77 -7.90
N SER A 608 6.69 -41.20 -9.16
CA SER A 608 5.58 -41.09 -10.11
C SER A 608 4.36 -41.88 -9.65
N VAL A 609 4.55 -43.14 -9.23
CA VAL A 609 3.45 -43.99 -8.73
C VAL A 609 2.79 -43.39 -7.48
N LEU A 610 3.59 -42.79 -6.59
CA LEU A 610 3.09 -42.13 -5.39
C LEU A 610 2.22 -40.92 -5.73
N ILE A 611 2.71 -40.03 -6.61
CA ILE A 611 1.95 -38.83 -7.02
C ILE A 611 0.66 -39.23 -7.75
N ASP A 612 0.70 -40.30 -8.55
CA ASP A 612 -0.48 -40.81 -9.25
C ASP A 612 -1.53 -41.42 -8.31
N ALA A 613 -1.13 -41.83 -7.10
CA ALA A 613 -2.02 -42.40 -6.09
C ALA A 613 -2.75 -41.35 -5.22
N ILE A 614 -2.28 -40.09 -5.19
CA ILE A 614 -2.93 -39.01 -4.44
C ILE A 614 -4.29 -38.70 -5.06
N ASP A 615 -5.33 -38.49 -4.24
CA ASP A 615 -6.67 -38.17 -4.72
C ASP A 615 -6.72 -36.83 -5.48
N ASP A 616 -7.55 -36.77 -6.53
CA ASP A 616 -7.70 -35.56 -7.37
C ASP A 616 -8.17 -34.34 -6.56
N LYS A 617 -9.15 -34.52 -5.66
CA LYS A 617 -9.67 -33.41 -4.86
C LYS A 617 -8.61 -32.93 -3.86
N GLU A 618 -7.87 -33.86 -3.25
CA GLU A 618 -6.78 -33.53 -2.34
C GLU A 618 -5.67 -32.72 -3.04
N LEU A 619 -5.23 -33.15 -4.23
CA LEU A 619 -4.25 -32.43 -5.03
C LEU A 619 -4.70 -31.01 -5.39
N LEU A 620 -5.94 -30.88 -5.85
CA LEU A 620 -6.48 -29.59 -6.28
C LEU A 620 -6.69 -28.63 -5.11
N SER A 621 -7.17 -29.12 -3.96
CA SER A 621 -7.27 -28.32 -2.74
C SER A 621 -5.90 -27.92 -2.19
N GLY A 622 -4.90 -28.80 -2.28
CA GLY A 622 -3.51 -28.51 -1.90
C GLY A 622 -2.80 -27.53 -2.84
N PHE A 623 -3.25 -27.42 -4.10
CA PHE A 623 -2.56 -26.62 -5.13
C PHE A 623 -2.45 -25.14 -4.76
N CYS A 624 -3.58 -24.50 -4.42
CA CYS A 624 -3.64 -23.07 -4.09
C CYS A 624 -2.93 -22.69 -2.77
N GLY A 625 -2.41 -23.66 -2.02
CA GLY A 625 -1.71 -23.46 -0.77
C GLY A 625 -0.30 -24.03 -0.81
N ALA A 626 -0.10 -25.17 -0.14
CA ALA A 626 1.22 -25.77 0.10
C ALA A 626 1.97 -26.12 -1.20
N ILE A 627 1.28 -26.65 -2.21
CA ILE A 627 1.95 -27.14 -3.42
C ILE A 627 2.58 -25.98 -4.19
N VAL A 628 1.81 -24.94 -4.58
CA VAL A 628 2.37 -23.86 -5.41
C VAL A 628 3.45 -23.06 -4.69
N ARG A 629 3.36 -22.92 -3.36
CA ARG A 629 4.44 -22.35 -2.52
C ARG A 629 5.71 -23.21 -2.52
N GLY A 630 5.55 -24.54 -2.56
CA GLY A 630 6.65 -25.48 -2.77
C GLY A 630 7.28 -25.33 -4.16
N VAL A 631 6.44 -25.22 -5.20
CA VAL A 631 6.92 -25.00 -6.58
C VAL A 631 7.76 -23.72 -6.66
N ASP A 632 7.28 -22.62 -6.09
CA ASP A 632 8.02 -21.35 -6.06
C ASP A 632 9.34 -21.42 -5.28
N SER A 633 9.47 -22.36 -4.35
CA SER A 633 10.71 -22.57 -3.57
C SER A 633 11.78 -23.34 -4.34
N VAL A 634 11.38 -24.11 -5.36
CA VAL A 634 12.29 -24.98 -6.14
C VAL A 634 12.53 -24.42 -7.54
N ILE A 635 11.49 -23.90 -8.19
CA ILE A 635 11.56 -23.39 -9.56
C ILE A 635 11.97 -21.91 -9.51
N PRO A 636 13.09 -21.51 -10.14
CA PRO A 636 13.48 -20.12 -10.23
C PRO A 636 12.43 -19.27 -10.96
N VAL A 637 12.24 -18.04 -10.51
CA VAL A 637 11.35 -17.04 -11.14
C VAL A 637 11.73 -16.78 -12.60
N VAL A 638 10.76 -16.33 -13.40
CA VAL A 638 11.05 -15.70 -14.70
C VAL A 638 11.68 -14.33 -14.43
N LEU A 639 12.92 -14.16 -14.88
CA LEU A 639 13.64 -12.89 -14.87
C LEU A 639 13.76 -12.39 -16.30
N HIS A 640 13.39 -11.14 -16.50
CA HIS A 640 13.58 -10.45 -17.77
C HIS A 640 14.88 -9.64 -17.80
N THR A 641 15.42 -9.41 -18.99
CA THR A 641 16.48 -8.40 -19.14
C THR A 641 15.80 -7.05 -19.22
N THR A 642 15.96 -6.22 -18.19
CA THR A 642 15.36 -4.88 -18.18
C THR A 642 16.31 -3.83 -18.72
N ARG A 643 15.75 -2.85 -19.42
CA ARG A 643 16.47 -1.62 -19.76
C ARG A 643 16.89 -0.92 -18.46
N PRO A 644 18.01 -0.16 -18.47
CA PRO A 644 18.45 0.58 -17.30
C PRO A 644 17.29 1.39 -16.71
N PRO A 645 17.00 1.24 -15.41
CA PRO A 645 15.94 2.01 -14.78
C PRO A 645 16.30 3.49 -14.86
N PHE A 646 15.28 4.33 -14.98
CA PHE A 646 15.46 5.77 -14.93
C PHE A 646 16.13 6.18 -13.62
N HIS A 647 16.83 7.31 -13.64
CA HIS A 647 17.49 7.83 -12.46
C HIS A 647 16.45 8.32 -11.43
N VAL A 648 16.17 7.50 -10.41
CA VAL A 648 15.28 7.84 -9.29
C VAL A 648 16.12 8.34 -8.10
N TRP A 649 15.61 9.31 -7.35
CA TRP A 649 16.28 9.75 -6.13
C TRP A 649 15.93 8.81 -4.98
N ILE A 650 16.96 8.35 -4.27
CA ILE A 650 16.82 7.39 -3.18
C ILE A 650 17.07 8.10 -1.84
N ASP A 651 16.14 7.96 -0.89
CA ASP A 651 16.41 8.29 0.50
C ASP A 651 17.31 7.20 1.12
N TRP A 652 18.62 7.39 0.99
CA TRP A 652 19.62 6.47 1.52
C TRP A 652 19.60 6.39 3.05
N GLU A 653 19.24 7.48 3.73
CA GLU A 653 19.16 7.49 5.19
C GLU A 653 17.96 6.64 5.67
N TRP A 654 16.83 6.73 4.97
CA TRP A 654 15.69 5.86 5.22
C TRP A 654 16.00 4.38 4.99
N LEU A 655 16.63 4.04 3.85
CA LEU A 655 17.06 2.67 3.58
C LEU A 655 18.00 2.15 4.67
N LYS A 656 18.97 2.97 5.09
CA LYS A 656 19.91 2.63 6.15
C LYS A 656 19.20 2.40 7.49
N SER A 657 18.22 3.24 7.83
CA SER A 657 17.38 3.05 9.02
C SER A 657 16.64 1.70 8.98
N GLY A 658 16.04 1.34 7.83
CA GLY A 658 15.37 0.05 7.64
C GLY A 658 16.32 -1.15 7.78
N ILE A 659 17.52 -1.06 7.20
CA ILE A 659 18.58 -2.09 7.32
C ILE A 659 19.03 -2.25 8.77
N LYS A 660 19.23 -1.13 9.48
CA LYS A 660 19.60 -1.13 10.89
C LYS A 660 18.50 -1.76 11.75
N ALA A 661 17.24 -1.41 11.49
CA ALA A 661 16.11 -1.99 12.19
C ALA A 661 16.04 -3.52 12.00
N LEU A 662 16.24 -4.03 10.77
CA LEU A 662 16.32 -5.46 10.50
C LEU A 662 17.48 -6.13 11.27
N PHE A 663 18.65 -5.48 11.29
CA PHE A 663 19.83 -5.98 12.00
C PHE A 663 19.63 -6.05 13.52
N GLU A 664 19.08 -5.00 14.12
CA GLU A 664 18.77 -4.93 15.55
C GLU A 664 17.69 -5.96 15.95
N ASN A 665 16.85 -6.37 14.99
CA ASN A 665 15.87 -7.44 15.11
C ASN A 665 16.45 -8.85 14.93
N GLY A 666 17.77 -8.99 14.83
CA GLY A 666 18.47 -10.26 14.74
C GLY A 666 18.63 -10.81 13.32
N ASP A 667 18.21 -10.07 12.28
CA ASP A 667 18.55 -10.43 10.90
C ASP A 667 19.92 -9.87 10.53
N HIS A 668 20.95 -10.71 10.60
CA HIS A 668 22.32 -10.30 10.28
C HIS A 668 22.67 -10.40 8.79
N CYS A 669 21.69 -10.62 7.91
CA CYS A 669 21.85 -10.53 6.45
C CYS A 669 20.81 -9.59 5.81
N PRO A 670 20.67 -8.35 6.30
CA PRO A 670 19.76 -7.39 5.69
C PRO A 670 20.33 -6.91 4.34
N ALA A 671 19.45 -6.62 3.40
CA ALA A 671 19.82 -6.30 2.03
C ALA A 671 19.04 -5.10 1.49
N VAL A 672 19.74 -4.26 0.72
CA VAL A 672 19.14 -3.32 -0.22
C VAL A 672 18.80 -4.11 -1.49
N ILE A 673 17.54 -4.08 -1.91
CA ILE A 673 17.02 -4.83 -3.05
C ILE A 673 16.73 -3.84 -4.17
N PHE A 674 17.32 -4.08 -5.34
CA PHE A 674 17.00 -3.37 -6.57
C PHE A 674 16.18 -4.27 -7.50
N SER A 675 14.88 -4.06 -7.50
CA SER A 675 13.88 -4.86 -8.21
C SER A 675 13.86 -4.63 -9.73
N GLN A 676 13.16 -5.48 -10.49
CA GLN A 676 12.97 -5.32 -11.94
C GLN A 676 12.00 -4.19 -12.27
N ASP A 677 11.01 -3.94 -11.42
CA ASP A 677 10.06 -2.83 -11.52
C ASP A 677 10.67 -1.45 -11.23
N GLY A 678 11.99 -1.38 -10.97
CA GLY A 678 12.71 -0.15 -10.67
C GLY A 678 12.65 0.28 -9.21
N MET A 679 11.94 -0.44 -8.34
CA MET A 679 11.88 -0.13 -6.91
C MET A 679 13.21 -0.45 -6.22
N VAL A 680 13.58 0.43 -5.30
CA VAL A 680 14.71 0.24 -4.38
C VAL A 680 14.18 0.20 -2.95
N GLY A 681 14.41 -0.91 -2.25
CA GLY A 681 13.88 -1.12 -0.91
C GLY A 681 14.85 -1.83 0.02
N ALA A 682 14.55 -1.80 1.32
CA ALA A 682 15.22 -2.63 2.31
C ALA A 682 14.47 -3.95 2.48
N GLY A 683 15.21 -5.04 2.62
CA GLY A 683 14.68 -6.39 2.82
C GLY A 683 15.71 -7.30 3.45
N ARG A 684 15.48 -8.61 3.38
CA ARG A 684 16.38 -9.63 3.91
C ARG A 684 16.81 -10.58 2.80
N LEU A 685 18.03 -11.13 2.90
CA LEU A 685 18.43 -12.21 2.00
C LEU A 685 17.59 -13.46 2.29
N GLU A 686 16.81 -13.88 1.29
CA GLU A 686 16.08 -15.14 1.31
C GLU A 686 16.99 -16.31 0.89
N HIS A 687 16.57 -17.55 1.16
CA HIS A 687 17.25 -18.71 0.61
C HIS A 687 17.15 -18.71 -0.93
N PRO A 688 18.22 -19.09 -1.66
CA PRO A 688 19.49 -19.65 -1.15
C PRO A 688 20.54 -18.59 -0.75
N PHE A 689 20.33 -17.30 -0.97
CA PHE A 689 21.33 -16.26 -0.72
C PHE A 689 21.69 -16.06 0.76
N ARG A 690 20.84 -16.49 1.70
CA ARG A 690 21.06 -16.37 3.15
C ARG A 690 22.29 -17.13 3.69
N LEU A 691 22.99 -17.89 2.87
CA LEU A 691 24.13 -18.74 3.23
C LEU A 691 25.49 -18.00 3.22
N VAL A 692 25.44 -16.69 3.08
CA VAL A 692 26.60 -15.79 3.07
C VAL A 692 27.00 -15.35 4.48
N SER A 693 28.21 -14.83 4.65
CA SER A 693 28.70 -14.37 5.95
C SER A 693 27.87 -13.19 6.48
N PRO A 694 27.45 -13.16 7.75
CA PRO A 694 26.73 -12.03 8.32
C PRO A 694 27.43 -10.67 8.10
N ILE A 695 26.64 -9.60 8.08
CA ILE A 695 27.20 -8.26 8.29
C ILE A 695 27.54 -8.08 9.79
N SER A 696 28.55 -7.27 10.08
CA SER A 696 29.11 -6.98 11.39
C SER A 696 28.58 -5.65 11.93
N ASP A 697 28.43 -4.66 11.05
CA ASP A 697 27.97 -3.32 11.39
C ASP A 697 27.06 -2.76 10.29
N PRO A 698 25.74 -2.59 10.54
CA PRO A 698 24.80 -2.04 9.56
C PRO A 698 25.07 -0.57 9.23
N ASP A 699 25.85 0.14 10.06
CA ASP A 699 26.24 1.52 9.77
C ASP A 699 27.35 1.62 8.72
N VAL A 700 28.03 0.51 8.41
CA VAL A 700 29.16 0.42 7.48
C VAL A 700 28.84 -0.43 6.25
N GLU A 701 28.28 -1.62 6.45
CA GLU A 701 28.13 -2.64 5.41
C GLU A 701 26.70 -3.17 5.31
N VAL A 702 26.32 -3.58 4.10
CA VAL A 702 25.00 -4.10 3.76
C VAL A 702 25.08 -5.07 2.59
N TYR A 703 24.11 -5.96 2.44
CA TYR A 703 23.96 -6.72 1.20
C TYR A 703 23.25 -5.92 0.12
N LEU A 704 23.67 -6.07 -1.12
CA LEU A 704 22.96 -5.61 -2.30
C LEU A 704 22.41 -6.82 -3.04
N VAL A 705 21.11 -6.83 -3.34
CA VAL A 705 20.47 -7.78 -4.25
C VAL A 705 20.09 -7.04 -5.52
N ASP A 706 20.68 -7.43 -6.65
CA ASP A 706 20.33 -6.91 -7.98
C ASP A 706 19.49 -7.93 -8.74
N GLU A 707 18.24 -7.57 -9.03
CA GLU A 707 17.31 -8.37 -9.83
C GLU A 707 17.12 -7.84 -11.26
N SER A 708 17.72 -6.70 -11.65
CA SER A 708 17.51 -6.12 -12.99
C SER A 708 18.16 -6.90 -14.13
N ALA A 709 19.22 -7.64 -13.84
CA ALA A 709 19.82 -8.53 -14.83
C ALA A 709 19.03 -9.83 -14.88
N ALA A 710 19.13 -10.57 -16.00
CA ALA A 710 18.56 -11.91 -16.14
C ALA A 710 19.12 -12.96 -15.14
N ARG A 711 19.96 -12.53 -14.19
CA ARG A 711 20.51 -13.31 -13.08
C ARG A 711 20.46 -12.49 -11.79
N ASN A 712 19.79 -13.01 -10.78
CA ASN A 712 19.85 -12.43 -9.43
C ASN A 712 21.23 -12.62 -8.81
N MET A 713 21.78 -11.56 -8.23
CA MET A 713 23.07 -11.60 -7.53
C MET A 713 22.96 -10.92 -6.18
N ALA A 714 23.59 -11.50 -5.16
CA ALA A 714 23.73 -10.90 -3.83
C ALA A 714 25.22 -10.61 -3.56
N ILE A 715 25.55 -9.36 -3.21
CA ILE A 715 26.93 -8.93 -2.93
C ILE A 715 26.96 -8.19 -1.60
N LYS A 716 27.95 -8.49 -0.75
CA LYS A 716 28.22 -7.70 0.46
C LYS A 716 29.05 -6.46 0.09
N MET A 717 28.57 -5.27 0.41
CA MET A 717 29.18 -3.99 0.01
C MET A 717 29.11 -2.96 1.15
N THR A 718 29.94 -1.93 1.09
CA THR A 718 29.82 -0.72 1.91
C THR A 718 28.74 0.21 1.35
N TRP A 719 28.20 1.12 2.18
CA TRP A 719 27.19 2.08 1.73
C TRP A 719 27.64 2.95 0.54
N ASP A 720 28.91 3.37 0.50
CA ASP A 720 29.44 4.16 -0.61
C ASP A 720 29.53 3.34 -1.90
N GLU A 721 29.93 2.07 -1.79
CA GLU A 721 29.96 1.17 -2.95
C GLU A 721 28.55 0.88 -3.49
N VAL A 722 27.53 0.78 -2.63
CA VAL A 722 26.12 0.62 -3.06
C VAL A 722 25.63 1.85 -3.82
N LYS A 723 25.96 3.06 -3.32
CA LYS A 723 25.63 4.33 -4.00
C LYS A 723 26.30 4.42 -5.37
N ASP A 724 27.58 4.06 -5.44
CA ASP A 724 28.34 4.01 -6.69
C ASP A 724 27.78 2.96 -7.67
N PHE A 725 27.35 1.80 -7.17
CA PHE A 725 26.71 0.76 -7.98
C PHE A 725 25.39 1.27 -8.56
N HIS A 726 24.55 1.91 -7.75
CA HIS A 726 23.30 2.52 -8.21
C HIS A 726 23.57 3.57 -9.31
N ALA A 727 24.50 4.50 -9.08
CA ALA A 727 24.84 5.54 -10.04
C ALA A 727 25.31 4.98 -11.40
N LYS A 728 26.11 3.90 -11.39
CA LYS A 728 26.54 3.20 -12.62
C LYS A 728 25.37 2.50 -13.29
N ARG A 729 24.53 1.79 -12.53
CA ARG A 729 23.33 1.09 -13.03
C ARG A 729 22.37 2.07 -13.73
N SER A 730 22.14 3.24 -13.15
CA SER A 730 21.26 4.27 -13.74
C SER A 730 21.80 4.92 -15.02
N GLN A 731 23.09 4.76 -15.34
CA GLN A 731 23.71 5.29 -16.55
C GLN A 731 23.76 4.29 -17.72
N GLY A 732 23.33 3.04 -17.49
CA GLY A 732 23.50 1.93 -18.43
C GLY A 732 24.93 1.41 -18.39
N TYR A 733 25.09 0.11 -18.11
CA TYR A 733 26.38 -0.57 -18.01
C TYR A 733 27.22 -0.53 -19.28
#